data_AF-A0A1C5DR54-F1
#
_entry.id   AF-A0A1C5DR54-F1
#
_cell.length_a   1.000
_cell.length_b   1.000
_cell.length_c   1.000
_cell.angle_alpha   90.00
_cell.angle_beta   90.00
_cell.angle_gamma   90.00
#
_symmetry.space_group_name_H-M   'P 1'
#
loop_
_entity.id
_entity.type
_entity.pdbx_description
1 polymer ?
#
loop_
_entity_poly.entity_id
_entity_poly.type
_entity_poly.pdbx_seq_one_letter_code
_entity_poly.pdbx_strand_id
1 'polypeptide(L)'
;MRTWLRKRGALLTDADAVAVIRRLAAIGAAGSGSPNALRLTEDQLIELRDGFARVPDAERETLGRDVGHAIRLQGHRYDRAGKREDIDVAPARAYLPARLDSSEREESLAFAAGGTAGLVWLRPRYAEVLLRGGAGMGARRFLRLLGAETAPRLRRHPQARERFTQSAKGLPADVISGPRARTDALRALKATFTLDDYESPDLRAVASGIAAEQNPQIRRRRAAALFHVLGRAWSRFSDHDEVDAVYDYYAWQNRGRTAAFWLWQLRDTPWLDDGNGAPSVPARLRMRTTGTVAVYGADDERFLHPEIQQLVGRRSDVLRALSISAEARAEDLVECLQRLRRREEEGGDRDVPAALILYQALAERTFGRGAGASQEMSLGSVLRAFGEGSGLVLTDSGWRRPSQCLRGAPLFGPLRAFAPTFPDSEGFWQRLAVRLPTVDDATAVIKELAQRNRKQGRDEPDGTTQSIILETLKMLAALGRAQPGALTAKRLGRLPLWTSNGWRSKRPVYAVEDPVVAEALGRERAVWRPGAELEQFRPLIGALRVSELAAEHVTVYSPGPAPKDPDATALVRSAVTHLREDLQRNAASVAQSLDCSWNQLADLIVRIAPHLTCSLDLPDTGETVHVPVDAGIDWSSGMLYVRDTAALTRTSGVGRSIAARFPGSRREVALAWGAACDQAEMGRTAVRLSLADDQVRRDREAAEAERERRLRELGNEVNQRRTATKAQVGTAAATSRTAVILPPVPSAPPPVTGPSVPPAPPAVPPRRLVDPGRLRLVDPSGIITPPKSSVVGAPTARPSGYTSGTSGLPQPRAGSAIPHQHTPPRPYTGTEQEKVALDVVRKALAADDDWLRDLRAQRGLGADAVDALSRFYELKAYKDAEPDTVLLTPAEFQRAAESDDFFLVIVSGLEAGIAPVSVRIIPQPLQQLTCRPSSSVTVTGIRGAHSRVYQLEAER
;
A
#
# COMPACT_ATOMS: atom_id res chain seq x y z
N MET A 1 28.24 87.15 -8.44
CA MET A 1 28.69 85.77 -8.75
C MET A 1 28.43 84.77 -7.60
N ARG A 2 29.02 84.90 -6.40
CA ARG A 2 28.83 83.95 -5.27
C ARG A 2 27.35 83.60 -4.96
N THR A 3 26.44 84.59 -4.96
CA THR A 3 25.00 84.39 -4.69
C THR A 3 24.29 83.53 -5.75
N TRP A 4 24.66 83.70 -7.02
CA TRP A 4 24.18 82.88 -8.14
C TRP A 4 24.71 81.45 -8.07
N LEU A 5 25.99 81.29 -7.68
CA LEU A 5 26.59 79.97 -7.43
C LEU A 5 25.95 79.25 -6.24
N ARG A 6 25.56 79.95 -5.16
CA ARG A 6 24.74 79.37 -4.07
C ARG A 6 23.36 78.94 -4.57
N LYS A 7 22.65 79.79 -5.35
CA LYS A 7 21.33 79.43 -5.94
C LYS A 7 21.39 78.23 -6.90
N ARG A 8 22.55 77.91 -7.48
CA ARG A 8 22.78 76.70 -8.30
C ARG A 8 23.41 75.52 -7.53
N GLY A 9 23.50 75.58 -6.19
CA GLY A 9 24.14 74.53 -5.37
C GLY A 9 25.64 74.34 -5.63
N ALA A 10 26.30 75.30 -6.27
CA ALA A 10 27.67 75.16 -6.76
C ALA A 10 28.74 75.47 -5.70
N LEU A 11 28.39 76.22 -4.64
CA LEU A 11 29.24 76.50 -3.48
C LEU A 11 28.79 75.66 -2.28
N LEU A 12 29.63 74.72 -1.85
CA LEU A 12 29.50 74.04 -0.57
C LEU A 12 30.17 74.91 0.50
N THR A 13 29.51 75.07 1.64
CA THR A 13 30.13 75.51 2.90
C THR A 13 30.47 74.25 3.71
N ASP A 14 31.62 74.23 4.39
CA ASP A 14 32.33 73.03 4.90
C ASP A 14 31.62 72.19 6.00
N ALA A 15 30.31 72.31 6.18
CA ALA A 15 29.57 71.73 7.31
C ALA A 15 28.71 70.49 6.99
N ASP A 16 28.29 70.26 5.73
CA ASP A 16 27.37 69.15 5.39
C ASP A 16 28.02 68.09 4.49
N ALA A 17 28.54 67.04 5.14
CA ALA A 17 29.12 65.87 4.48
C ALA A 17 28.10 65.09 3.60
N VAL A 18 26.80 65.13 3.90
CA VAL A 18 25.77 64.43 3.12
C VAL A 18 25.52 65.16 1.79
N ALA A 19 25.52 66.50 1.80
CA ALA A 19 25.46 67.29 0.57
C ALA A 19 26.70 67.06 -0.32
N VAL A 20 27.90 66.93 0.26
CA VAL A 20 29.12 66.56 -0.47
C VAL A 20 28.97 65.20 -1.13
N ILE A 21 28.54 64.17 -0.38
CA ILE A 21 28.33 62.81 -0.88
C ILE A 21 27.31 62.77 -2.02
N ARG A 22 26.15 63.43 -1.87
CA ARG A 22 25.13 63.50 -2.94
C ARG A 22 25.64 64.20 -4.20
N ARG A 23 26.50 65.22 -4.07
CA ARG A 23 27.13 65.89 -5.22
C ARG A 23 28.19 65.02 -5.90
N LEU A 24 28.99 64.28 -5.14
CA LEU A 24 29.93 63.29 -5.68
C LEU A 24 29.18 62.15 -6.40
N ALA A 25 28.07 61.67 -5.84
CA ALA A 25 27.20 60.69 -6.50
C ALA A 25 26.65 61.23 -7.83
N ALA A 26 26.12 62.45 -7.86
CA ALA A 26 25.64 63.07 -9.09
C ALA A 26 26.72 63.19 -10.19
N ILE A 27 27.98 63.42 -9.81
CA ILE A 27 29.12 63.42 -10.76
C ILE A 27 29.38 62.01 -11.32
N GLY A 28 29.25 60.97 -10.50
CA GLY A 28 29.43 59.58 -10.94
C GLY A 28 28.29 59.04 -11.81
N ALA A 29 27.05 59.35 -11.41
CA ALA A 29 25.83 58.98 -12.15
C ALA A 29 25.78 59.61 -13.55
N ALA A 30 26.35 60.80 -13.73
CA ALA A 30 26.46 61.48 -15.03
C ALA A 30 27.39 60.78 -16.05
N GLY A 31 28.10 59.71 -15.65
CA GLY A 31 28.74 58.78 -16.58
C GLY A 31 30.27 58.85 -16.65
N SER A 32 30.86 57.74 -17.10
CA SER A 32 32.30 57.42 -16.97
C SER A 32 33.27 58.27 -17.82
N GLY A 33 32.80 59.35 -18.46
CA GLY A 33 33.60 60.21 -19.36
C GLY A 33 33.85 61.62 -18.84
N SER A 34 33.38 61.97 -17.64
CA SER A 34 33.57 63.33 -17.10
C SER A 34 35.05 63.61 -16.77
N PRO A 35 35.65 64.73 -17.24
CA PRO A 35 37.03 65.11 -16.90
C PRO A 35 37.22 65.45 -15.42
N ASN A 36 36.12 65.56 -14.65
CA ASN A 36 36.12 65.90 -13.22
C ASN A 36 36.22 64.66 -12.32
N ALA A 37 37.02 63.66 -12.70
CA ALA A 37 37.26 62.48 -11.86
C ALA A 37 38.20 62.85 -10.70
N LEU A 38 37.69 62.84 -9.46
CA LEU A 38 38.41 63.40 -8.31
C LEU A 38 39.36 62.37 -7.68
N ARG A 39 40.67 62.65 -7.73
CA ARG A 39 41.67 61.91 -6.96
C ARG A 39 41.67 62.43 -5.52
N LEU A 40 41.33 61.55 -4.58
CA LEU A 40 41.29 61.91 -3.15
C LEU A 40 42.65 61.70 -2.48
N THR A 41 42.95 62.55 -1.50
CA THR A 41 44.00 62.27 -0.51
C THR A 41 43.55 61.19 0.47
N GLU A 42 44.47 60.67 1.29
CA GLU A 42 44.16 59.64 2.28
C GLU A 42 43.23 60.18 3.39
N ASP A 43 43.43 61.43 3.81
CA ASP A 43 42.56 62.10 4.80
C ASP A 43 41.16 62.37 4.25
N GLN A 44 41.04 62.85 3.00
CA GLN A 44 39.74 63.03 2.33
C GLN A 44 38.98 61.71 2.16
N LEU A 45 39.69 60.58 2.02
CA LEU A 45 39.07 59.26 1.94
C LEU A 45 38.55 58.80 3.32
N ILE A 46 39.22 59.19 4.41
CA ILE A 46 38.77 58.99 5.79
C ILE A 46 37.54 59.87 6.09
N GLU A 47 37.58 61.16 5.73
CA GLU A 47 36.43 62.06 5.85
C GLU A 47 35.20 61.54 5.07
N LEU A 48 35.42 61.01 3.87
CA LEU A 48 34.35 60.40 3.06
C LEU A 48 33.75 59.17 3.76
N ARG A 49 34.58 58.28 4.33
CA ARG A 49 34.14 57.11 5.11
C ARG A 49 33.24 57.53 6.27
N ASP A 50 33.66 58.54 7.02
CA ASP A 50 32.97 58.99 8.23
C ASP A 50 31.74 59.84 7.89
N GLY A 51 31.75 60.54 6.75
CA GLY A 51 30.58 61.19 6.17
C GLY A 51 29.47 60.21 5.79
N PHE A 52 29.82 59.03 5.25
CA PHE A 52 28.84 57.98 4.90
C PHE A 52 28.10 57.41 6.12
N ALA A 53 28.65 57.51 7.33
CA ALA A 53 27.93 57.15 8.56
C ALA A 53 26.73 58.09 8.84
N ARG A 54 26.71 59.31 8.27
CA ARG A 54 25.64 60.30 8.41
C ARG A 54 24.57 60.21 7.31
N VAL A 55 24.83 59.48 6.23
CA VAL A 55 23.85 59.22 5.15
C VAL A 55 22.78 58.23 5.64
N PRO A 56 21.48 58.37 5.30
CA PRO A 56 20.46 57.38 5.63
C PRO A 56 20.70 56.03 4.97
N ASP A 57 20.48 54.91 5.68
CA ASP A 57 20.80 53.56 5.18
C ASP A 57 20.20 53.24 3.80
N ALA A 58 18.96 53.64 3.53
CA ALA A 58 18.28 53.41 2.26
C ALA A 58 18.94 54.12 1.04
N GLU A 59 19.69 55.21 1.27
CA GLU A 59 20.42 55.93 0.21
C GLU A 59 21.88 55.48 0.07
N ARG A 60 22.45 54.80 1.09
CA ARG A 60 23.89 54.52 1.18
C ARG A 60 24.42 53.73 -0.01
N GLU A 61 23.73 52.67 -0.45
CA GLU A 61 24.24 51.79 -1.51
C GLU A 61 24.29 52.46 -2.88
N THR A 62 23.21 53.16 -3.27
CA THR A 62 23.14 53.89 -4.55
C THR A 62 24.16 55.03 -4.58
N LEU A 63 24.14 55.90 -3.55
CA LEU A 63 25.10 57.01 -3.47
C LEU A 63 26.55 56.51 -3.39
N GLY A 64 26.80 55.42 -2.64
CA GLY A 64 28.10 54.79 -2.54
C GLY A 64 28.66 54.35 -3.89
N ARG A 65 27.86 53.59 -4.65
CA ARG A 65 28.25 53.11 -5.98
C ARG A 65 28.59 54.25 -6.92
N ASP A 66 27.76 55.29 -6.94
CA ASP A 66 27.95 56.45 -7.81
C ASP A 66 29.19 57.27 -7.40
N VAL A 67 29.40 57.53 -6.10
CA VAL A 67 30.65 58.13 -5.60
C VAL A 67 31.86 57.28 -6.02
N GLY A 68 31.74 55.95 -5.96
CA GLY A 68 32.73 54.99 -6.45
C GLY A 68 33.04 55.06 -7.94
N HIS A 69 32.16 55.65 -8.76
CA HIS A 69 32.43 55.98 -10.16
C HIS A 69 33.07 57.37 -10.32
N ALA A 70 32.74 58.33 -9.45
CA ALA A 70 33.24 59.71 -9.49
C ALA A 70 34.72 59.84 -9.06
N ILE A 71 35.16 59.09 -8.06
CA ILE A 71 36.49 59.24 -7.47
C ILE A 71 37.56 58.33 -8.11
N ARG A 72 38.84 58.63 -7.86
CA ARG A 72 39.98 57.79 -8.25
C ARG A 72 40.89 57.52 -7.06
N LEU A 73 41.22 56.24 -6.87
CA LEU A 73 42.17 55.74 -5.88
C LEU A 73 43.32 55.02 -6.58
N GLN A 74 44.52 55.05 -5.99
CA GLN A 74 45.64 54.25 -6.48
C GLN A 74 45.34 52.75 -6.38
N GLY A 75 45.46 52.06 -7.50
CA GLY A 75 45.38 50.62 -7.63
C GLY A 75 46.55 50.06 -8.43
N HIS A 76 46.42 48.81 -8.85
CA HIS A 76 47.34 48.15 -9.77
C HIS A 76 46.61 47.12 -10.62
N ARG A 77 47.21 46.74 -11.75
CA ARG A 77 46.80 45.64 -12.61
C ARG A 77 48.01 44.84 -13.05
N TYR A 78 47.77 43.69 -13.67
CA TYR A 78 48.80 42.92 -14.37
C TYR A 78 48.63 43.09 -15.88
N ASP A 79 49.76 43.26 -16.59
CA ASP A 79 49.81 43.21 -18.05
C ASP A 79 49.79 41.76 -18.56
N ARG A 80 49.85 41.57 -19.89
CA ARG A 80 49.86 40.22 -20.50
C ARG A 80 51.14 39.42 -20.22
N ALA A 81 52.21 40.05 -19.75
CA ALA A 81 53.45 39.40 -19.34
C ALA A 81 53.49 39.09 -17.82
N GLY A 82 52.39 39.37 -17.09
CA GLY A 82 52.34 39.19 -15.63
C GLY A 82 53.11 40.26 -14.86
N LYS A 83 53.55 41.36 -15.50
CA LYS A 83 54.18 42.49 -14.84
C LYS A 83 53.13 43.38 -14.22
N ARG A 84 53.39 43.86 -13.01
CA ARG A 84 52.51 44.78 -12.28
C ARG A 84 52.67 46.21 -12.78
N GLU A 85 51.54 46.84 -13.12
CA GLU A 85 51.41 48.27 -13.42
C GLU A 85 50.59 48.94 -12.31
N ASP A 86 51.08 50.03 -11.72
CA ASP A 86 50.27 50.87 -10.82
C ASP A 86 49.47 51.90 -11.62
N ILE A 87 48.20 52.10 -11.27
CA ILE A 87 47.24 52.94 -12.00
C ILE A 87 46.26 53.64 -11.05
N ASP A 88 45.75 54.82 -11.41
CA ASP A 88 44.63 55.45 -10.71
C ASP A 88 43.30 54.88 -11.25
N VAL A 89 42.46 54.31 -10.38
CA VAL A 89 41.24 53.58 -10.76
C VAL A 89 40.02 54.03 -9.95
N ALA A 90 38.84 53.96 -10.59
CA ALA A 90 37.56 54.08 -9.90
C ALA A 90 37.31 52.85 -8.99
N PRO A 91 37.02 52.99 -7.69
CA PRO A 91 36.67 51.85 -6.83
C PRO A 91 35.59 50.93 -7.42
N ALA A 92 34.57 51.49 -8.08
CA ALA A 92 33.51 50.75 -8.74
C ALA A 92 33.97 49.86 -9.93
N ARG A 93 35.21 50.04 -10.41
CA ARG A 93 35.87 49.24 -11.45
C ARG A 93 37.03 48.39 -10.92
N ALA A 94 37.27 48.36 -9.62
CA ALA A 94 38.36 47.65 -8.98
C ALA A 94 37.88 46.49 -8.10
N TYR A 95 38.81 45.62 -7.72
CA TYR A 95 38.62 44.53 -6.77
C TYR A 95 39.37 44.83 -5.46
N LEU A 96 38.90 44.28 -4.34
CA LEU A 96 39.63 44.36 -3.09
C LEU A 96 40.89 43.49 -3.13
N PRO A 97 42.05 43.98 -2.63
CA PRO A 97 43.25 43.16 -2.48
C PRO A 97 43.04 42.13 -1.35
N ALA A 98 43.83 41.04 -1.35
CA ALA A 98 43.64 39.90 -0.46
C ALA A 98 43.44 40.26 1.03
N ARG A 99 44.24 41.22 1.57
CA ARG A 99 44.14 41.73 2.96
C ARG A 99 42.78 42.37 3.33
N LEU A 100 41.99 42.78 2.34
CA LEU A 100 40.68 43.42 2.51
C LEU A 100 39.52 42.54 2.03
N ASP A 101 39.81 41.52 1.22
CA ASP A 101 38.81 40.64 0.62
C ASP A 101 38.36 39.52 1.58
N SER A 102 39.29 38.84 2.26
CA SER A 102 38.97 37.74 3.19
C SER A 102 39.85 37.80 4.45
N SER A 103 39.41 37.14 5.51
CA SER A 103 40.26 36.85 6.69
C SER A 103 41.39 35.90 6.34
N GLU A 104 41.09 34.89 5.52
CA GLU A 104 42.07 33.94 5.00
C GLU A 104 42.53 34.36 3.61
N ARG A 105 43.83 34.67 3.49
CA ARG A 105 44.42 35.18 2.23
C ARG A 105 44.17 34.23 1.06
N GLU A 106 44.21 32.93 1.31
CA GLU A 106 44.07 31.88 0.29
C GLU A 106 42.62 31.68 -0.18
N GLU A 107 41.62 32.23 0.51
CA GLU A 107 40.22 32.26 0.06
C GLU A 107 39.85 33.54 -0.73
N SER A 108 40.83 34.39 -1.07
CA SER A 108 40.58 35.67 -1.74
C SER A 108 40.59 35.56 -3.27
N LEU A 109 39.78 36.39 -3.94
CA LEU A 109 39.80 36.54 -5.39
C LEU A 109 41.16 37.04 -5.89
N ALA A 110 41.84 37.87 -5.10
CA ALA A 110 43.21 38.30 -5.37
C ALA A 110 44.21 37.14 -5.39
N PHE A 111 44.02 36.13 -4.53
CA PHE A 111 44.86 34.92 -4.54
C PHE A 111 44.50 33.99 -5.71
N ALA A 112 43.21 33.73 -5.96
CA ALA A 112 42.77 32.97 -7.13
C ALA A 112 43.29 33.56 -8.45
N ALA A 113 43.16 34.89 -8.61
CA ALA A 113 43.63 35.61 -9.79
C ALA A 113 45.16 35.64 -9.92
N GLY A 114 45.92 35.75 -8.83
CA GLY A 114 47.38 35.84 -8.89
C GLY A 114 47.84 36.96 -9.83
N GLY A 115 48.69 36.62 -10.80
CA GLY A 115 49.16 37.53 -11.85
C GLY A 115 48.27 37.66 -13.09
N THR A 116 47.02 37.17 -13.06
CA THR A 116 46.12 37.22 -14.23
C THR A 116 45.91 38.65 -14.74
N ALA A 117 46.17 38.84 -16.04
CA ALA A 117 46.06 40.12 -16.72
C ALA A 117 44.62 40.68 -16.75
N GLY A 118 44.50 42.01 -16.77
CA GLY A 118 43.23 42.71 -17.00
C GLY A 118 42.36 42.98 -15.76
N LEU A 119 42.52 42.21 -14.68
CA LEU A 119 41.89 42.55 -13.40
C LEU A 119 42.61 43.73 -12.74
N VAL A 120 41.83 44.64 -12.13
CA VAL A 120 42.34 45.83 -11.44
C VAL A 120 42.02 45.75 -9.95
N TRP A 121 43.02 46.06 -9.11
CA TRP A 121 42.99 45.90 -7.66
C TRP A 121 43.28 47.22 -6.96
N LEU A 122 42.56 47.53 -5.88
CA LEU A 122 42.96 48.62 -4.99
C LEU A 122 44.27 48.27 -4.26
N ARG A 123 45.08 49.28 -3.89
CA ARG A 123 46.33 49.04 -3.16
C ARG A 123 46.06 48.51 -1.73
N PRO A 124 46.80 47.48 -1.24
CA PRO A 124 46.61 46.91 0.10
C PRO A 124 46.69 47.91 1.26
N ARG A 125 47.45 49.00 1.09
CA ARG A 125 47.63 50.07 2.09
C ARG A 125 46.34 50.71 2.58
N TYR A 126 45.24 50.66 1.81
CA TYR A 126 43.96 51.21 2.28
C TYR A 126 43.38 50.47 3.47
N ALA A 127 43.83 49.26 3.78
CA ALA A 127 43.54 48.61 5.05
C ALA A 127 44.07 49.44 6.24
N GLU A 128 45.31 49.91 6.14
CA GLU A 128 45.99 50.67 7.21
C GLU A 128 45.50 52.13 7.26
N VAL A 129 45.25 52.74 6.10
CA VAL A 129 44.68 54.10 6.00
C VAL A 129 43.28 54.16 6.62
N LEU A 130 42.38 53.25 6.22
CA LEU A 130 40.99 53.24 6.67
C LEU A 130 40.78 52.61 8.06
N LEU A 131 41.86 52.25 8.76
CA LEU A 131 41.85 51.97 10.21
C LEU A 131 42.10 53.22 11.06
N ARG A 132 42.54 54.34 10.47
CA ARG A 132 42.74 55.62 11.17
C ARG A 132 41.40 56.36 11.29
N GLY A 133 41.10 56.93 12.46
CA GLY A 133 39.82 57.58 12.76
C GLY A 133 38.80 56.66 13.47
N GLY A 134 37.89 57.25 14.26
CA GLY A 134 37.06 56.52 15.23
C GLY A 134 35.66 56.12 14.74
N ALA A 135 35.19 54.95 15.18
CA ALA A 135 33.81 54.45 15.13
C ALA A 135 33.09 54.38 13.75
N GLY A 136 33.78 54.67 12.64
CA GLY A 136 33.21 54.65 11.29
C GLY A 136 32.99 53.28 10.67
N MET A 137 32.46 53.27 9.44
CA MET A 137 32.23 52.07 8.64
C MET A 137 33.55 51.37 8.28
N GLY A 138 33.74 50.12 8.74
CA GLY A 138 34.99 49.38 8.51
C GLY A 138 35.44 49.29 7.04
N ALA A 139 36.76 49.36 6.82
CA ALA A 139 37.39 49.54 5.51
C ALA A 139 36.82 48.68 4.36
N ARG A 140 36.61 47.37 4.61
CA ARG A 140 36.01 46.43 3.64
C ARG A 140 34.57 46.83 3.28
N ARG A 141 33.75 47.18 4.26
CA ARG A 141 32.35 47.58 4.05
C ARG A 141 32.29 48.91 3.29
N PHE A 142 33.14 49.87 3.63
CA PHE A 142 33.22 51.16 2.94
C PHE A 142 33.69 51.03 1.48
N LEU A 143 34.77 50.30 1.22
CA LEU A 143 35.24 50.12 -0.17
C LEU A 143 34.26 49.29 -1.01
N ARG A 144 33.54 48.31 -0.42
CA ARG A 144 32.41 47.64 -1.09
C ARG A 144 31.24 48.57 -1.37
N LEU A 145 30.94 49.50 -0.46
CA LEU A 145 29.93 50.55 -0.67
C LEU A 145 30.28 51.42 -1.88
N LEU A 146 31.57 51.71 -2.08
CA LEU A 146 32.11 52.37 -3.27
C LEU A 146 32.22 51.45 -4.52
N GLY A 147 31.62 50.25 -4.49
CA GLY A 147 31.56 49.33 -5.62
C GLY A 147 32.84 48.50 -5.88
N ALA A 148 33.81 48.49 -4.95
CA ALA A 148 34.96 47.59 -5.06
C ALA A 148 34.55 46.16 -4.69
N GLU A 149 34.74 45.22 -5.62
CA GLU A 149 34.15 43.88 -5.54
C GLU A 149 35.06 42.85 -4.86
N THR A 150 34.43 41.78 -4.36
CA THR A 150 35.06 40.62 -3.68
C THR A 150 34.82 39.28 -4.41
N ALA A 151 34.16 39.34 -5.57
CA ALA A 151 33.91 38.20 -6.45
C ALA A 151 33.75 38.73 -7.88
N PRO A 152 34.05 37.94 -8.94
CA PRO A 152 33.98 38.40 -10.32
C PRO A 152 32.62 39.03 -10.67
N ARG A 153 32.65 40.06 -11.51
CA ARG A 153 31.44 40.77 -11.94
C ARG A 153 30.70 39.97 -13.01
N LEU A 154 29.39 39.80 -12.81
CA LEU A 154 28.46 39.39 -13.87
C LEU A 154 27.94 40.63 -14.59
N ARG A 155 27.78 40.55 -15.90
CA ARG A 155 27.15 41.58 -16.73
C ARG A 155 26.35 40.94 -17.87
N ARG A 156 25.28 41.59 -18.33
CA ARG A 156 24.52 41.13 -19.51
C ARG A 156 25.47 41.01 -20.71
N HIS A 157 25.29 39.97 -21.51
CA HIS A 157 26.17 39.68 -22.63
C HIS A 157 26.09 40.81 -23.69
N PRO A 158 27.21 41.42 -24.13
CA PRO A 158 27.21 42.61 -24.97
C PRO A 158 26.65 42.36 -26.38
N GLN A 159 26.65 41.12 -26.84
CA GLN A 159 26.05 40.71 -28.12
C GLN A 159 24.58 40.27 -28.00
N ALA A 160 23.96 40.37 -26.82
CA ALA A 160 22.52 40.13 -26.68
C ALA A 160 21.73 41.27 -27.34
N ARG A 161 20.89 40.92 -28.31
CA ARG A 161 20.16 41.87 -29.15
C ARG A 161 18.65 41.79 -28.94
N GLU A 162 17.99 42.93 -28.99
CA GLU A 162 16.53 42.96 -29.13
C GLU A 162 16.20 42.47 -30.55
N ARG A 163 15.30 41.48 -30.65
CA ARG A 163 14.87 40.92 -31.94
C ARG A 163 13.40 41.21 -32.23
N PHE A 164 12.56 41.09 -31.20
CA PHE A 164 11.16 41.47 -31.25
C PHE A 164 10.97 42.69 -30.34
N THR A 165 10.19 43.66 -30.80
CA THR A 165 9.93 44.92 -30.08
C THR A 165 9.38 44.65 -28.67
N GLN A 166 9.91 45.33 -27.65
CA GLN A 166 9.49 45.19 -26.24
C GLN A 166 9.69 43.76 -25.66
N SER A 167 10.60 42.96 -26.21
CA SER A 167 10.93 41.62 -25.71
C SER A 167 12.29 41.54 -25.01
N ALA A 168 12.50 40.48 -24.24
CA ALA A 168 13.81 40.14 -23.66
C ALA A 168 14.89 40.04 -24.74
N LYS A 169 16.13 40.43 -24.40
CA LYS A 169 17.24 40.43 -25.37
C LYS A 169 17.74 39.02 -25.59
N GLY A 170 17.85 38.61 -26.85
CA GLY A 170 18.33 37.29 -27.24
C GLY A 170 19.83 37.28 -27.56
N LEU A 171 20.56 36.35 -26.97
CA LEU A 171 21.92 35.98 -27.36
C LEU A 171 21.90 34.76 -28.30
N PRO A 172 22.41 34.83 -29.54
CA PRO A 172 22.40 33.69 -30.46
C PRO A 172 23.05 32.41 -29.91
N ALA A 173 22.71 31.25 -30.48
CA ALA A 173 23.39 30.00 -30.21
C ALA A 173 24.86 30.04 -30.67
N ASP A 174 25.10 30.60 -31.86
CA ASP A 174 26.44 30.77 -32.43
C ASP A 174 27.00 32.15 -32.07
N VAL A 175 27.89 32.17 -31.06
CA VAL A 175 28.62 33.35 -30.59
C VAL A 175 30.10 33.16 -30.90
N ILE A 176 30.73 34.18 -31.49
CA ILE A 176 32.17 34.16 -31.81
C ILE A 176 32.97 33.94 -30.51
N SER A 177 33.83 32.93 -30.50
CA SER A 177 34.62 32.52 -29.31
C SER A 177 33.79 32.10 -28.08
N GLY A 178 32.54 31.67 -28.31
CA GLY A 178 31.67 31.06 -27.30
C GLY A 178 31.96 29.57 -27.03
N PRO A 179 31.43 29.00 -25.93
CA PRO A 179 31.62 27.59 -25.57
C PRO A 179 30.90 26.65 -26.56
N ARG A 180 31.59 25.63 -27.08
CA ARG A 180 31.00 24.68 -28.03
C ARG A 180 29.88 23.86 -27.39
N ALA A 181 30.05 23.46 -26.13
CA ALA A 181 29.05 22.69 -25.38
C ALA A 181 27.71 23.44 -25.25
N ARG A 182 27.72 24.78 -25.16
CA ARG A 182 26.50 25.61 -25.19
C ARG A 182 25.77 25.49 -26.52
N THR A 183 26.50 25.60 -27.64
CA THR A 183 25.92 25.50 -28.99
C THR A 183 25.30 24.12 -29.22
N ASP A 184 25.97 23.06 -28.78
CA ASP A 184 25.47 21.69 -28.91
C ASP A 184 24.23 21.45 -28.02
N ALA A 185 24.22 21.97 -26.79
CA ALA A 185 23.06 21.92 -25.89
C ALA A 185 21.84 22.67 -26.47
N LEU A 186 22.04 23.86 -27.06
CA LEU A 186 20.97 24.61 -27.73
C LEU A 186 20.46 23.88 -28.98
N ARG A 187 21.34 23.25 -29.76
CA ARG A 187 20.96 22.41 -30.91
C ARG A 187 20.10 21.21 -30.49
N ALA A 188 20.44 20.56 -29.37
CA ALA A 188 19.66 19.45 -28.82
C ALA A 188 18.24 19.90 -28.41
N LEU A 189 18.10 21.09 -27.83
CA LEU A 189 16.80 21.71 -27.50
C LEU A 189 16.05 22.27 -28.72
N LYS A 190 16.67 22.30 -29.91
CA LYS A 190 16.17 23.01 -31.10
C LYS A 190 15.93 24.50 -30.85
N ALA A 191 16.79 25.09 -30.01
CA ALA A 191 16.81 26.50 -29.68
C ALA A 191 17.88 27.24 -30.52
N THR A 192 17.61 28.49 -30.84
CA THR A 192 18.49 29.37 -31.64
C THR A 192 19.05 30.54 -30.82
N PHE A 193 18.49 30.82 -29.65
CA PHE A 193 18.90 31.90 -28.75
C PHE A 193 18.76 31.50 -27.26
N THR A 194 19.46 32.22 -26.37
CA THR A 194 19.15 32.33 -24.93
C THR A 194 18.67 33.74 -24.59
N LEU A 195 17.80 33.89 -23.59
CA LEU A 195 17.26 35.20 -23.17
C LEU A 195 18.00 35.80 -21.98
N ASP A 196 18.21 37.13 -22.03
CA ASP A 196 18.82 37.98 -20.99
C ASP A 196 20.11 37.42 -20.36
N ASP A 197 20.91 36.76 -21.20
CA ASP A 197 22.09 35.99 -20.81
C ASP A 197 23.25 36.86 -20.25
N TYR A 198 24.07 36.28 -19.38
CA TYR A 198 25.14 36.95 -18.63
C TYR A 198 26.52 36.37 -18.94
N GLU A 199 27.52 37.23 -19.04
CA GLU A 199 28.94 36.86 -19.07
C GLU A 199 29.69 37.35 -17.82
N SER A 200 30.84 36.71 -17.53
CA SER A 200 31.83 37.21 -16.59
C SER A 200 33.23 37.10 -17.19
N PRO A 201 33.72 38.14 -17.89
CA PRO A 201 35.05 38.13 -18.50
C PRO A 201 36.17 37.95 -17.47
N ASP A 202 36.01 38.55 -16.28
CA ASP A 202 36.99 38.47 -15.20
C ASP A 202 37.09 37.05 -14.64
N LEU A 203 35.95 36.34 -14.49
CA LEU A 203 35.92 34.92 -14.10
C LEU A 203 36.59 34.03 -15.15
N ARG A 204 36.29 34.25 -16.43
CA ARG A 204 36.95 33.53 -17.55
C ARG A 204 38.46 33.79 -17.56
N ALA A 205 38.89 35.02 -17.33
CA ALA A 205 40.31 35.40 -17.26
C ALA A 205 41.01 34.72 -16.06
N VAL A 206 40.40 34.72 -14.88
CA VAL A 206 40.94 34.02 -13.70
C VAL A 206 41.04 32.52 -13.94
N ALA A 207 39.97 31.87 -14.42
CA ALA A 207 40.00 30.44 -14.73
C ALA A 207 41.06 30.09 -15.79
N SER A 208 41.19 30.91 -16.84
CA SER A 208 42.21 30.72 -17.89
C SER A 208 43.63 30.94 -17.35
N GLY A 209 43.83 31.90 -16.44
CA GLY A 209 45.11 32.15 -15.78
C GLY A 209 45.46 31.13 -14.69
N ILE A 210 44.49 30.36 -14.19
CA ILE A 210 44.71 29.15 -13.37
C ILE A 210 45.10 27.99 -14.30
N ALA A 211 44.39 27.78 -15.40
CA ALA A 211 44.72 26.75 -16.38
C ALA A 211 46.16 26.88 -16.95
N ALA A 212 46.63 28.12 -17.12
CA ALA A 212 47.99 28.41 -17.58
C ALA A 212 49.09 28.32 -16.49
N GLU A 213 48.72 28.08 -15.23
CA GLU A 213 49.67 27.98 -14.11
C GLU A 213 50.53 26.71 -14.21
N GLN A 214 51.84 26.90 -14.34
CA GLN A 214 52.79 25.80 -14.58
C GLN A 214 53.07 25.00 -13.30
N ASN A 215 53.02 25.64 -12.13
CA ASN A 215 53.23 24.95 -10.85
C ASN A 215 51.92 24.28 -10.37
N PRO A 216 51.84 22.93 -10.29
CA PRO A 216 50.61 22.24 -9.94
C PRO A 216 50.08 22.59 -8.54
N GLN A 217 50.96 22.73 -7.54
CA GLN A 217 50.56 23.07 -6.17
C GLN A 217 49.95 24.49 -6.10
N ILE A 218 50.55 25.45 -6.81
CA ILE A 218 50.00 26.81 -6.90
C ILE A 218 48.68 26.79 -7.66
N ARG A 219 48.59 26.06 -8.77
CA ARG A 219 47.37 25.92 -9.57
C ARG A 219 46.21 25.39 -8.73
N ARG A 220 46.41 24.30 -7.98
CA ARG A 220 45.38 23.71 -7.10
C ARG A 220 44.94 24.65 -5.99
N ARG A 221 45.86 25.37 -5.34
CA ARG A 221 45.51 26.37 -4.31
C ARG A 221 44.74 27.55 -4.90
N ARG A 222 45.11 28.03 -6.11
CA ARG A 222 44.36 29.07 -6.83
C ARG A 222 42.98 28.60 -7.30
N ALA A 223 42.84 27.33 -7.69
CA ALA A 223 41.56 26.71 -8.02
C ALA A 223 40.64 26.58 -6.79
N ALA A 224 41.16 26.08 -5.67
CA ALA A 224 40.43 26.07 -4.40
C ALA A 224 39.97 27.48 -4.02
N ALA A 225 40.87 28.48 -4.08
CA ALA A 225 40.54 29.89 -3.83
C ALA A 225 39.37 30.40 -4.69
N LEU A 226 39.33 30.05 -5.98
CA LEU A 226 38.21 30.40 -6.85
C LEU A 226 36.89 29.75 -6.41
N PHE A 227 36.93 28.49 -5.95
CA PHE A 227 35.78 27.83 -5.34
C PHE A 227 35.30 28.53 -4.06
N HIS A 228 36.19 28.96 -3.16
CA HIS A 228 35.82 29.72 -1.96
C HIS A 228 35.15 31.06 -2.33
N VAL A 229 35.67 31.76 -3.34
CA VAL A 229 35.09 33.02 -3.85
C VAL A 229 33.70 32.79 -4.45
N LEU A 230 33.54 31.77 -5.30
CA LEU A 230 32.25 31.43 -5.91
C LEU A 230 31.24 30.99 -4.84
N GLY A 231 31.63 30.11 -3.92
CA GLY A 231 30.76 29.63 -2.83
C GLY A 231 30.32 30.73 -1.87
N ARG A 232 31.19 31.71 -1.58
CA ARG A 232 30.88 32.87 -0.74
C ARG A 232 29.96 33.88 -1.43
N ALA A 233 30.03 33.99 -2.75
CA ALA A 233 29.19 34.88 -3.56
C ALA A 233 28.01 34.15 -4.24
N TRP A 234 27.75 32.88 -3.88
CA TRP A 234 26.96 31.98 -4.71
C TRP A 234 25.55 32.48 -4.98
N SER A 235 24.88 33.08 -4.00
CA SER A 235 23.54 33.66 -4.17
C SER A 235 23.43 34.61 -5.37
N ARG A 236 24.45 35.45 -5.60
CA ARG A 236 24.48 36.38 -6.75
C ARG A 236 24.74 35.67 -8.09
N PHE A 237 25.39 34.49 -8.07
CA PHE A 237 25.64 33.70 -9.27
C PHE A 237 24.47 32.77 -9.60
N SER A 238 23.80 32.19 -8.59
CA SER A 238 22.63 31.32 -8.77
C SER A 238 21.40 32.06 -9.30
N ASP A 239 21.27 33.35 -9.05
CA ASP A 239 20.21 34.17 -9.67
C ASP A 239 20.34 34.25 -11.21
N HIS A 240 21.52 33.89 -11.75
CA HIS A 240 21.90 34.01 -13.15
C HIS A 240 22.64 32.77 -13.68
N ASP A 241 22.49 31.58 -13.08
CA ASP A 241 23.16 30.35 -13.53
C ASP A 241 22.41 29.59 -14.63
N GLU A 242 21.09 29.76 -14.71
CA GLU A 242 20.22 29.26 -15.78
C GLU A 242 19.51 30.38 -16.57
N VAL A 243 19.33 30.16 -17.86
CA VAL A 243 18.65 31.04 -18.82
C VAL A 243 17.67 30.26 -19.69
N ASP A 244 16.63 30.92 -20.18
CA ASP A 244 15.65 30.29 -21.08
C ASP A 244 16.25 30.11 -22.48
N ALA A 245 16.13 28.89 -23.01
CA ALA A 245 16.51 28.54 -24.37
C ALA A 245 15.28 28.68 -25.28
N VAL A 246 15.41 29.46 -26.37
CA VAL A 246 14.26 29.84 -27.21
C VAL A 246 14.54 29.68 -28.70
N TYR A 247 13.46 29.48 -29.46
CA TYR A 247 13.43 29.50 -30.92
C TYR A 247 12.81 30.81 -31.43
N ASP A 248 13.28 31.32 -32.57
CA ASP A 248 13.21 32.74 -32.98
C ASP A 248 12.21 33.03 -34.12
N TYR A 249 11.02 32.42 -34.06
CA TYR A 249 10.02 32.44 -35.14
C TYR A 249 8.72 33.17 -34.73
N TYR A 250 8.53 34.36 -35.31
CA TYR A 250 7.52 35.40 -35.02
C TYR A 250 7.48 35.95 -33.57
N ALA A 251 7.82 35.13 -32.58
CA ALA A 251 8.05 35.51 -31.19
C ALA A 251 9.13 34.58 -30.58
N TRP A 252 9.50 34.81 -29.33
CA TRP A 252 10.32 33.85 -28.58
C TRP A 252 9.50 32.62 -28.19
N GLN A 253 9.82 31.46 -28.77
CA GLN A 253 9.19 30.18 -28.45
C GLN A 253 10.07 29.42 -27.46
N ASN A 254 9.59 29.16 -26.24
CA ASN A 254 10.35 28.45 -25.22
C ASN A 254 10.63 26.99 -25.64
N ARG A 255 11.87 26.53 -25.44
CA ARG A 255 12.37 25.18 -25.75
C ARG A 255 12.96 24.45 -24.52
N GLY A 256 12.86 25.05 -23.34
CA GLY A 256 13.48 24.60 -22.09
C GLY A 256 14.43 25.65 -21.51
N ARG A 257 15.23 25.24 -20.54
CA ARG A 257 16.28 26.06 -19.90
C ARG A 257 17.65 25.45 -20.15
N THR A 258 18.70 26.27 -20.06
CA THR A 258 20.09 25.85 -20.14
C THR A 258 20.95 26.71 -19.22
N ALA A 259 22.19 26.31 -18.96
CA ALA A 259 23.10 27.14 -18.17
C ALA A 259 23.42 28.47 -18.90
N ALA A 260 23.65 29.53 -18.13
CA ALA A 260 24.07 30.83 -18.63
C ALA A 260 25.46 30.79 -19.29
N PHE A 261 25.75 31.77 -20.14
CA PHE A 261 26.96 31.83 -20.95
C PHE A 261 28.24 31.86 -20.11
N TRP A 262 28.27 32.60 -18.99
CA TRP A 262 29.40 32.61 -18.06
C TRP A 262 29.68 31.22 -17.45
N LEU A 263 28.63 30.44 -17.16
CA LEU A 263 28.77 29.13 -16.53
C LEU A 263 29.23 28.09 -17.54
N TRP A 264 28.76 28.15 -18.79
CA TRP A 264 29.32 27.37 -19.88
C TRP A 264 30.81 27.68 -20.12
N GLN A 265 31.21 28.96 -20.10
CA GLN A 265 32.64 29.32 -20.19
C GLN A 265 33.47 28.75 -19.04
N LEU A 266 32.94 28.75 -17.81
CA LEU A 266 33.63 28.21 -16.64
C LEU A 266 33.72 26.67 -16.69
N ARG A 267 32.67 25.99 -17.18
CA ARG A 267 32.61 24.54 -17.39
C ARG A 267 33.55 24.02 -18.48
N ASP A 268 33.77 24.80 -19.54
CA ASP A 268 34.62 24.46 -20.70
C ASP A 268 36.10 24.89 -20.52
N THR A 269 36.46 25.62 -19.45
CA THR A 269 37.84 26.04 -19.18
C THR A 269 38.57 24.99 -18.30
N PRO A 270 39.79 24.54 -18.63
CA PRO A 270 40.49 23.50 -17.88
C PRO A 270 41.24 24.04 -16.65
N TRP A 271 40.49 24.54 -15.65
CA TRP A 271 41.05 25.21 -14.46
C TRP A 271 41.10 24.35 -13.19
N LEU A 272 40.69 23.07 -13.28
CA LEU A 272 40.75 22.11 -12.18
C LEU A 272 41.72 20.98 -12.51
N ASP A 273 42.40 20.44 -11.50
CA ASP A 273 43.21 19.23 -11.66
C ASP A 273 42.34 17.98 -11.53
N ASP A 274 42.59 17.00 -12.40
CA ASP A 274 42.01 15.65 -12.35
C ASP A 274 42.81 14.71 -11.41
N GLY A 275 42.46 13.41 -11.40
CA GLY A 275 43.04 12.43 -10.49
C GLY A 275 44.54 12.23 -10.67
N ASN A 276 45.05 12.51 -11.88
CA ASN A 276 46.46 12.44 -12.24
C ASN A 276 47.18 13.80 -12.09
N GLY A 277 46.47 14.86 -11.71
CA GLY A 277 47.02 16.20 -11.55
C GLY A 277 47.11 17.00 -12.86
N ALA A 278 46.45 16.56 -13.93
CA ALA A 278 46.43 17.27 -15.21
C ALA A 278 45.29 18.31 -15.25
N PRO A 279 45.49 19.47 -15.92
CA PRO A 279 44.43 20.47 -16.07
C PRO A 279 43.27 19.96 -16.93
N SER A 280 42.10 19.85 -16.30
CA SER A 280 40.89 19.24 -16.85
C SER A 280 39.67 20.17 -16.69
N VAL A 281 38.73 20.07 -17.63
CA VAL A 281 37.51 20.90 -17.65
C VAL A 281 36.51 20.39 -16.60
N PRO A 282 35.88 21.26 -15.77
CA PRO A 282 34.95 20.84 -14.72
C PRO A 282 33.87 19.87 -15.18
N ALA A 283 33.30 20.06 -16.38
CA ALA A 283 32.22 19.23 -16.91
C ALA A 283 32.62 17.75 -17.18
N ARG A 284 33.92 17.43 -17.20
CA ARG A 284 34.45 16.05 -17.31
C ARG A 284 34.77 15.40 -15.97
N LEU A 285 34.82 16.17 -14.88
CA LEU A 285 35.23 15.70 -13.56
C LEU A 285 34.06 15.15 -12.74
N ARG A 286 34.38 14.27 -11.80
CA ARG A 286 33.47 13.71 -10.79
C ARG A 286 34.14 13.72 -9.43
N MET A 287 33.39 13.84 -8.34
CA MET A 287 33.99 13.71 -7.01
C MET A 287 34.43 12.27 -6.77
N ARG A 288 35.51 12.09 -5.99
CA ARG A 288 35.91 10.80 -5.44
C ARG A 288 35.11 10.53 -4.18
N THR A 289 34.00 9.80 -4.30
CA THR A 289 33.21 9.25 -3.18
C THR A 289 33.30 7.72 -3.15
N THR A 290 32.89 7.08 -2.05
CA THR A 290 32.82 5.61 -1.97
C THR A 290 31.91 5.02 -3.06
N GLY A 291 30.75 5.63 -3.30
CA GLY A 291 29.82 5.22 -4.35
C GLY A 291 30.39 5.36 -5.76
N THR A 292 31.08 6.45 -6.07
CA THR A 292 31.72 6.59 -7.40
C THR A 292 32.92 5.65 -7.56
N VAL A 293 33.74 5.45 -6.51
CA VAL A 293 34.88 4.51 -6.57
C VAL A 293 34.41 3.07 -6.79
N ALA A 294 33.28 2.67 -6.19
CA ALA A 294 32.67 1.36 -6.44
C ALA A 294 32.18 1.16 -7.89
N VAL A 295 31.78 2.25 -8.58
CA VAL A 295 31.25 2.20 -9.95
C VAL A 295 32.33 2.31 -11.03
N TYR A 296 33.34 3.16 -10.81
CA TYR A 296 34.36 3.51 -11.80
C TYR A 296 35.73 2.86 -11.55
N GLY A 297 35.93 2.23 -10.39
CA GLY A 297 37.24 1.83 -9.90
C GLY A 297 37.95 2.96 -9.14
N ALA A 298 39.04 2.62 -8.45
CA ALA A 298 39.81 3.58 -7.66
C ALA A 298 40.71 4.49 -8.52
N ASP A 299 40.97 4.13 -9.77
CA ASP A 299 42.02 4.72 -10.61
C ASP A 299 41.47 5.47 -11.83
N ASP A 300 40.16 5.78 -11.87
CA ASP A 300 39.57 6.59 -12.94
C ASP A 300 40.12 8.02 -12.90
N GLU A 301 40.85 8.39 -13.96
CA GLU A 301 41.51 9.69 -14.08
C GLU A 301 40.54 10.88 -13.91
N ARG A 302 39.24 10.70 -14.23
CA ARG A 302 38.23 11.77 -14.20
C ARG A 302 37.81 12.18 -12.79
N PHE A 303 38.36 11.57 -11.73
CA PHE A 303 38.15 12.09 -10.38
C PHE A 303 38.72 13.51 -10.22
N LEU A 304 38.06 14.36 -9.44
CA LEU A 304 38.62 15.64 -9.00
C LEU A 304 39.83 15.36 -8.09
N HIS A 305 40.94 16.09 -8.30
CA HIS A 305 42.17 15.88 -7.53
C HIS A 305 41.91 15.94 -6.00
N PRO A 306 42.41 14.97 -5.20
CA PRO A 306 42.09 14.88 -3.77
C PRO A 306 42.37 16.15 -2.97
N GLU A 307 43.49 16.84 -3.23
CA GLU A 307 43.80 18.13 -2.57
C GLU A 307 42.72 19.20 -2.83
N ILE A 308 42.18 19.30 -4.05
CA ILE A 308 41.11 20.27 -4.36
C ILE A 308 39.83 19.86 -3.62
N GLN A 309 39.46 18.58 -3.69
CA GLN A 309 38.24 18.09 -3.03
C GLN A 309 38.30 18.26 -1.50
N GLN A 310 39.48 18.11 -0.90
CA GLN A 310 39.71 18.35 0.53
C GLN A 310 39.57 19.84 0.90
N LEU A 311 40.19 20.74 0.13
CA LEU A 311 40.15 22.19 0.41
C LEU A 311 38.75 22.79 0.21
N VAL A 312 38.03 22.36 -0.83
CA VAL A 312 36.70 22.92 -1.18
C VAL A 312 35.59 22.45 -0.23
N GLY A 313 35.74 21.28 0.40
CA GLY A 313 34.80 20.76 1.38
C GLY A 313 33.37 20.57 0.85
N ARG A 314 32.36 20.87 1.67
CA ARG A 314 30.93 20.58 1.38
C ARG A 314 30.23 21.63 0.48
N ARG A 315 30.93 22.30 -0.45
CA ARG A 315 30.34 23.31 -1.37
C ARG A 315 29.58 22.67 -2.55
N SER A 316 28.58 21.84 -2.23
CA SER A 316 27.84 21.00 -3.19
C SER A 316 27.15 21.78 -4.30
N ASP A 317 26.67 23.00 -4.05
CA ASP A 317 25.93 23.78 -5.05
C ASP A 317 26.83 24.27 -6.20
N VAL A 318 28.04 24.74 -5.88
CA VAL A 318 29.02 25.15 -6.91
C VAL A 318 29.50 23.95 -7.71
N LEU A 319 29.73 22.80 -7.05
CA LEU A 319 30.12 21.56 -7.71
C LEU A 319 29.02 21.05 -8.66
N ARG A 320 27.75 21.06 -8.20
CA ARG A 320 26.57 20.72 -9.02
C ARG A 320 26.44 21.66 -10.22
N ALA A 321 26.59 22.96 -10.02
CA ALA A 321 26.54 23.95 -11.09
C ALA A 321 27.70 23.80 -12.09
N LEU A 322 28.85 23.29 -11.68
CA LEU A 322 29.96 22.91 -12.58
C LEU A 322 29.78 21.54 -13.27
N SER A 323 28.66 20.85 -13.03
CA SER A 323 28.38 19.49 -13.49
C SER A 323 29.32 18.40 -12.92
N ILE A 324 30.03 18.71 -11.82
CA ILE A 324 30.87 17.78 -11.06
C ILE A 324 29.97 17.01 -10.09
N SER A 325 29.61 15.78 -10.45
CA SER A 325 28.70 14.96 -9.65
C SER A 325 29.40 14.31 -8.47
N ALA A 326 28.69 14.23 -7.33
CA ALA A 326 29.10 13.45 -6.16
C ALA A 326 28.89 11.93 -6.33
N GLU A 327 28.16 11.55 -7.38
CA GLU A 327 27.58 10.24 -7.59
C GLU A 327 27.61 9.86 -9.09
N ALA A 328 27.54 8.58 -9.45
CA ALA A 328 27.62 8.15 -10.85
C ALA A 328 26.44 8.63 -11.71
N ARG A 329 26.59 8.80 -13.02
CA ARG A 329 25.44 9.10 -13.89
C ARG A 329 24.77 7.82 -14.39
N ALA A 330 23.49 7.89 -14.76
CA ALA A 330 22.79 6.74 -15.36
C ALA A 330 23.45 6.27 -16.67
N GLU A 331 24.01 7.19 -17.46
CA GLU A 331 24.82 6.91 -18.65
C GLU A 331 26.07 6.08 -18.33
N ASP A 332 26.82 6.51 -17.33
CA ASP A 332 28.01 5.80 -16.86
C ASP A 332 27.67 4.40 -16.34
N LEU A 333 26.58 4.24 -15.58
CA LEU A 333 26.16 2.93 -15.04
C LEU A 333 25.78 1.94 -16.15
N VAL A 334 25.09 2.42 -17.19
CA VAL A 334 24.78 1.62 -18.39
C VAL A 334 26.06 1.28 -19.16
N GLU A 335 27.00 2.22 -19.29
CA GLU A 335 28.29 1.96 -19.92
C GLU A 335 29.12 0.93 -19.14
N CYS A 336 29.12 0.99 -17.81
CA CYS A 336 29.75 -0.01 -16.93
C CYS A 336 29.16 -1.41 -17.16
N LEU A 337 27.82 -1.54 -17.20
CA LEU A 337 27.16 -2.81 -17.51
C LEU A 337 27.54 -3.34 -18.91
N GLN A 338 27.62 -2.46 -19.91
CA GLN A 338 28.09 -2.81 -21.24
C GLN A 338 29.57 -3.24 -21.26
N ARG A 339 30.44 -2.64 -20.43
CA ARG A 339 31.85 -3.06 -20.27
C ARG A 339 31.96 -4.43 -19.60
N LEU A 340 31.19 -4.70 -18.54
CA LEU A 340 31.14 -6.02 -17.90
C LEU A 340 30.70 -7.10 -18.89
N ARG A 341 29.67 -6.82 -19.70
CA ARG A 341 29.19 -7.73 -20.74
C ARG A 341 30.26 -8.02 -21.78
N ARG A 342 30.93 -6.99 -22.32
CA ARG A 342 32.02 -7.18 -23.29
C ARG A 342 33.16 -8.02 -22.71
N ARG A 343 33.55 -7.77 -21.46
CA ARG A 343 34.60 -8.55 -20.77
C ARG A 343 34.25 -10.04 -20.63
N GLU A 344 32.99 -10.39 -20.34
CA GLU A 344 32.53 -11.79 -20.33
C GLU A 344 32.47 -12.37 -21.76
N GLU A 345 32.00 -11.61 -22.75
CA GLU A 345 31.98 -11.99 -24.17
C GLU A 345 33.40 -12.19 -24.75
N GLU A 346 34.40 -11.48 -24.21
CA GLU A 346 35.84 -11.60 -24.52
C GLU A 346 36.56 -12.71 -23.73
N GLY A 347 35.84 -13.49 -22.90
CA GLY A 347 36.37 -14.65 -22.18
C GLY A 347 36.91 -14.37 -20.76
N GLY A 348 36.65 -13.20 -20.19
CA GLY A 348 36.91 -12.90 -18.78
C GLY A 348 35.84 -13.43 -17.83
N ASP A 349 36.17 -13.50 -16.54
CA ASP A 349 35.26 -13.99 -15.49
C ASP A 349 33.99 -13.15 -15.35
N ARG A 350 32.87 -13.83 -15.02
CA ARG A 350 31.57 -13.23 -14.78
C ARG A 350 31.51 -12.52 -13.42
N ASP A 351 31.52 -11.19 -13.44
CA ASP A 351 31.43 -10.35 -12.24
C ASP A 351 29.97 -10.05 -11.84
N VAL A 352 29.31 -11.03 -11.22
CA VAL A 352 27.94 -10.87 -10.69
C VAL A 352 27.85 -9.79 -9.59
N PRO A 353 28.79 -9.70 -8.62
CA PRO A 353 28.74 -8.64 -7.60
C PRO A 353 28.79 -7.22 -8.18
N ALA A 354 29.66 -6.95 -9.15
CA ALA A 354 29.70 -5.64 -9.80
C ALA A 354 28.40 -5.31 -10.55
N ALA A 355 27.83 -6.29 -11.26
CA ALA A 355 26.54 -6.09 -11.95
C ALA A 355 25.41 -5.77 -10.96
N LEU A 356 25.33 -6.44 -9.81
CA LEU A 356 24.35 -6.16 -8.75
C LEU A 356 24.47 -4.72 -8.21
N ILE A 357 25.68 -4.26 -7.91
CA ILE A 357 25.94 -2.87 -7.45
C ILE A 357 25.46 -1.86 -8.49
N LEU A 358 25.74 -2.11 -9.78
CA LEU A 358 25.31 -1.25 -10.88
C LEU A 358 23.78 -1.24 -11.05
N TYR A 359 23.10 -2.38 -10.89
CA TYR A 359 21.62 -2.42 -10.94
C TYR A 359 20.99 -1.68 -9.76
N GLN A 360 21.50 -1.84 -8.54
CA GLN A 360 21.00 -1.11 -7.37
C GLN A 360 21.18 0.40 -7.56
N ALA A 361 22.39 0.84 -7.91
CA ALA A 361 22.65 2.26 -8.18
C ALA A 361 21.74 2.81 -9.29
N LEU A 362 21.53 2.06 -10.37
CA LEU A 362 20.65 2.49 -11.46
C LEU A 362 19.18 2.56 -11.02
N ALA A 363 18.73 1.68 -10.14
CA ALA A 363 17.38 1.69 -9.57
C ALA A 363 17.11 2.90 -8.67
N GLU A 364 18.02 3.19 -7.73
CA GLU A 364 17.95 4.36 -6.85
C GLU A 364 17.82 5.66 -7.65
N ARG A 365 18.49 5.73 -8.80
CA ARG A 365 18.64 6.93 -9.63
C ARG A 365 17.51 7.15 -10.61
N THR A 366 17.20 6.12 -11.39
CA THR A 366 16.13 6.22 -12.39
C THR A 366 14.75 6.32 -11.75
N PHE A 367 14.58 5.83 -10.50
CA PHE A 367 13.27 5.65 -9.88
C PHE A 367 13.12 6.25 -8.46
N GLY A 368 14.16 6.83 -7.88
CA GLY A 368 14.10 7.56 -6.61
C GLY A 368 13.36 8.90 -6.71
N ARG A 369 12.94 9.45 -5.56
CA ARG A 369 12.27 10.77 -5.47
C ARG A 369 13.29 11.93 -5.46
N GLY A 370 14.13 12.00 -6.49
CA GLY A 370 15.05 13.11 -6.73
C GLY A 370 14.49 14.05 -7.80
N ALA A 371 14.11 15.27 -7.43
CA ALA A 371 13.66 16.27 -8.39
C ALA A 371 14.84 17.08 -8.95
N GLY A 372 15.03 17.05 -10.28
CA GLY A 372 15.74 18.11 -11.01
C GLY A 372 17.18 17.80 -11.43
N ALA A 373 17.34 17.16 -12.58
CA ALA A 373 18.52 17.30 -13.43
C ALA A 373 18.15 17.13 -14.91
N SER A 374 18.17 18.21 -15.69
CA SER A 374 17.86 18.22 -17.15
C SER A 374 18.92 17.53 -18.03
N GLN A 375 19.71 16.61 -17.48
CA GLN A 375 20.76 15.84 -18.16
C GLN A 375 20.77 14.35 -17.79
N GLU A 376 19.81 13.86 -17.00
CA GLU A 376 19.72 12.41 -16.73
C GLU A 376 19.19 11.65 -17.96
N MET A 377 19.70 10.43 -18.17
CA MET A 377 19.19 9.55 -19.22
C MET A 377 17.70 9.31 -19.03
N SER A 378 16.91 9.57 -20.07
CA SER A 378 15.50 9.21 -20.06
C SER A 378 15.33 7.69 -19.84
N LEU A 379 14.26 7.29 -19.16
CA LEU A 379 13.89 5.88 -19.02
C LEU A 379 13.80 5.15 -20.37
N GLY A 380 13.37 5.85 -21.43
CA GLY A 380 13.36 5.30 -22.80
C GLY A 380 14.76 4.98 -23.35
N SER A 381 15.78 5.75 -22.97
CA SER A 381 17.17 5.49 -23.32
C SER A 381 17.72 4.27 -22.57
N VAL A 382 17.40 4.14 -21.28
CA VAL A 382 17.78 2.96 -20.46
C VAL A 382 17.09 1.69 -20.98
N LEU A 383 15.79 1.75 -21.26
CA LEU A 383 15.02 0.66 -21.87
C LEU A 383 15.64 0.19 -23.19
N ARG A 384 16.07 1.13 -24.05
CA ARG A 384 16.74 0.81 -25.32
C ARG A 384 18.06 0.06 -25.08
N ALA A 385 18.93 0.58 -24.22
CA ALA A 385 20.22 -0.05 -23.91
C ALA A 385 20.07 -1.47 -23.34
N PHE A 386 19.06 -1.70 -22.48
CA PHE A 386 18.76 -3.05 -21.97
C PHE A 386 18.21 -4.02 -23.03
N GLY A 387 17.63 -3.51 -24.11
CA GLY A 387 17.16 -4.31 -25.26
C GLY A 387 18.21 -4.61 -26.33
N GLU A 388 19.36 -3.94 -26.30
CA GLU A 388 20.41 -4.04 -27.34
C GLU A 388 21.32 -5.26 -27.19
N GLY A 389 21.65 -5.89 -28.32
CA GLY A 389 22.54 -7.06 -28.38
C GLY A 389 21.97 -8.27 -27.63
N SER A 390 22.78 -8.91 -26.80
CA SER A 390 22.42 -9.95 -25.82
C SER A 390 21.56 -9.42 -24.66
N GLY A 391 21.42 -8.09 -24.52
CA GLY A 391 20.74 -7.41 -23.42
C GLY A 391 21.66 -7.07 -22.25
N LEU A 392 21.13 -6.40 -21.22
CA LEU A 392 21.89 -5.97 -20.02
C LEU A 392 21.36 -6.56 -18.71
N VAL A 393 20.58 -7.64 -18.74
CA VAL A 393 20.20 -8.39 -17.54
C VAL A 393 21.12 -9.61 -17.39
N LEU A 394 22.05 -9.57 -16.44
CA LEU A 394 22.91 -10.70 -16.11
C LEU A 394 22.14 -11.71 -15.27
N THR A 395 22.01 -12.92 -15.80
CA THR A 395 21.31 -14.05 -15.15
C THR A 395 22.28 -15.23 -15.00
N ASP A 396 21.89 -16.28 -14.26
CA ASP A 396 22.67 -17.52 -14.17
C ASP A 396 22.99 -18.11 -15.56
N SER A 397 22.08 -17.90 -16.52
CA SER A 397 22.21 -18.32 -17.92
C SER A 397 23.01 -17.34 -18.80
N GLY A 398 23.68 -16.35 -18.20
CA GLY A 398 24.38 -15.25 -18.87
C GLY A 398 23.48 -14.04 -19.16
N TRP A 399 23.97 -13.12 -19.99
CA TRP A 399 23.27 -11.88 -20.36
C TRP A 399 22.00 -12.14 -21.18
N ARG A 400 20.94 -11.42 -20.84
CA ARG A 400 19.61 -11.52 -21.45
C ARG A 400 18.95 -10.15 -21.62
N ARG A 401 18.01 -10.06 -22.56
CA ARG A 401 17.10 -8.92 -22.70
C ARG A 401 15.96 -9.02 -21.66
N PRO A 402 15.38 -7.90 -21.20
CA PRO A 402 14.24 -7.92 -20.27
C PRO A 402 13.08 -8.83 -20.69
N SER A 403 12.78 -8.91 -21.99
CA SER A 403 11.72 -9.77 -22.55
C SER A 403 12.02 -11.27 -22.53
N GLN A 404 13.28 -11.65 -22.29
CA GLN A 404 13.75 -13.04 -22.15
C GLN A 404 13.90 -13.47 -20.68
N CYS A 405 13.64 -12.55 -19.74
CA CYS A 405 13.75 -12.76 -18.30
C CYS A 405 12.37 -12.80 -17.63
N LEU A 406 12.36 -13.41 -16.45
CA LEU A 406 11.27 -13.35 -15.48
C LEU A 406 11.75 -12.58 -14.24
N ARG A 407 10.87 -11.92 -13.50
CA ARG A 407 11.20 -11.31 -12.19
C ARG A 407 10.61 -12.11 -11.02
N GLY A 408 11.18 -11.91 -9.83
CA GLY A 408 10.88 -12.69 -8.62
C GLY A 408 11.90 -13.79 -8.36
N ALA A 409 11.58 -14.67 -7.42
CA ALA A 409 12.45 -15.80 -7.05
C ALA A 409 12.66 -16.78 -8.22
N PRO A 410 13.88 -17.36 -8.40
CA PRO A 410 14.25 -18.19 -9.56
C PRO A 410 13.67 -19.62 -9.54
N LEU A 411 12.36 -19.73 -9.35
CA LEU A 411 11.62 -20.97 -9.07
C LEU A 411 11.61 -22.02 -10.20
N PHE A 412 12.02 -21.67 -11.41
CA PHE A 412 12.17 -22.62 -12.53
C PHE A 412 13.60 -23.17 -12.69
N GLY A 413 14.53 -22.78 -11.82
CA GLY A 413 15.95 -23.13 -11.94
C GLY A 413 16.52 -22.77 -13.32
N PRO A 414 17.40 -23.60 -13.91
CA PRO A 414 18.06 -23.29 -15.19
C PRO A 414 17.14 -23.37 -16.41
N LEU A 415 15.85 -23.68 -16.25
CA LEU A 415 14.91 -23.79 -17.37
C LEU A 415 14.46 -22.44 -17.91
N ARG A 416 14.43 -21.39 -17.07
CA ARG A 416 14.02 -20.03 -17.46
C ARG A 416 14.91 -19.03 -16.72
N ALA A 417 15.40 -18.02 -17.45
CA ALA A 417 16.26 -17.00 -16.86
C ALA A 417 15.45 -16.03 -15.98
N PHE A 418 15.89 -15.82 -14.74
CA PHE A 418 15.34 -14.80 -13.85
C PHE A 418 16.29 -13.61 -13.74
N ALA A 419 15.72 -12.41 -13.66
CA ALA A 419 16.47 -11.19 -13.36
C ALA A 419 16.92 -11.21 -11.88
N PRO A 420 18.14 -10.75 -11.57
CA PRO A 420 18.72 -10.92 -10.24
C PRO A 420 18.02 -10.06 -9.17
N THR A 421 17.96 -10.57 -7.95
CA THR A 421 17.30 -9.92 -6.81
C THR A 421 18.24 -9.05 -5.99
N PHE A 422 17.78 -7.84 -5.64
CA PHE A 422 18.48 -6.88 -4.78
C PHE A 422 17.43 -5.94 -4.12
N PRO A 423 17.78 -5.05 -3.18
CA PRO A 423 16.81 -4.11 -2.59
C PRO A 423 16.05 -3.31 -3.66
N ASP A 424 14.73 -3.23 -3.54
CA ASP A 424 13.81 -2.58 -4.50
C ASP A 424 13.83 -3.12 -5.95
N SER A 425 14.47 -4.27 -6.22
CA SER A 425 14.63 -4.82 -7.58
C SER A 425 13.31 -5.10 -8.30
N GLU A 426 12.23 -5.45 -7.58
CA GLU A 426 10.91 -5.70 -8.17
C GLU A 426 10.36 -4.48 -8.92
N GLY A 427 10.47 -3.29 -8.32
CA GLY A 427 10.02 -2.03 -8.92
C GLY A 427 10.88 -1.63 -10.13
N PHE A 428 12.19 -1.88 -10.04
CA PHE A 428 13.14 -1.66 -11.13
C PHE A 428 12.85 -2.56 -12.34
N TRP A 429 12.78 -3.87 -12.12
CA TRP A 429 12.55 -4.85 -13.18
C TRP A 429 11.17 -4.70 -13.83
N GLN A 430 10.13 -4.35 -13.06
CA GLN A 430 8.81 -4.04 -13.62
C GLN A 430 8.84 -2.86 -14.61
N ARG A 431 9.57 -1.79 -14.29
CA ARG A 431 9.69 -0.61 -15.16
C ARG A 431 10.56 -0.87 -16.39
N LEU A 432 11.51 -1.81 -16.30
CA LEU A 432 12.24 -2.37 -17.45
C LEU A 432 11.45 -3.40 -18.26
N ALA A 433 10.14 -3.55 -17.99
CA ALA A 433 9.23 -4.49 -18.65
C ALA A 433 9.61 -5.98 -18.51
N VAL A 434 10.37 -6.34 -17.46
CA VAL A 434 10.53 -7.75 -17.06
C VAL A 434 9.22 -8.24 -16.45
N ARG A 435 8.66 -9.30 -17.03
CA ARG A 435 7.36 -9.84 -16.62
C ARG A 435 7.49 -10.82 -15.44
N LEU A 436 6.41 -10.99 -14.70
CA LEU A 436 6.28 -12.09 -13.73
C LEU A 436 6.16 -13.44 -14.47
N PRO A 437 6.52 -14.56 -13.81
CA PRO A 437 6.23 -15.90 -14.31
C PRO A 437 4.72 -16.13 -14.42
N THR A 438 4.29 -16.89 -15.42
CA THR A 438 2.88 -17.14 -15.73
C THR A 438 2.52 -18.63 -15.63
N VAL A 439 1.21 -18.91 -15.64
CA VAL A 439 0.66 -20.27 -15.72
C VAL A 439 1.16 -21.04 -16.95
N ASP A 440 1.44 -20.36 -18.08
CA ASP A 440 1.97 -21.01 -19.28
C ASP A 440 3.46 -21.35 -19.15
N ASP A 441 4.25 -20.50 -18.48
CA ASP A 441 5.65 -20.81 -18.16
C ASP A 441 5.74 -22.05 -17.25
N ALA A 442 4.93 -22.08 -16.18
CA ALA A 442 4.82 -23.20 -15.26
C ALA A 442 4.36 -24.50 -15.96
N THR A 443 3.36 -24.39 -16.84
CA THR A 443 2.87 -25.49 -17.66
C THR A 443 3.94 -26.02 -18.61
N ALA A 444 4.73 -25.14 -19.23
CA ALA A 444 5.82 -25.51 -20.12
C ALA A 444 6.97 -26.18 -19.35
N VAL A 445 7.36 -25.65 -18.19
CA VAL A 445 8.40 -26.20 -17.32
C VAL A 445 8.05 -27.61 -16.83
N ILE A 446 6.85 -27.83 -16.30
CA ILE A 446 6.44 -29.17 -15.84
C ILE A 446 6.38 -30.18 -17.00
N LYS A 447 5.92 -29.77 -18.19
CA LYS A 447 5.97 -30.63 -19.39
C LYS A 447 7.40 -30.96 -19.81
N GLU A 448 8.29 -29.98 -19.79
CA GLU A 448 9.70 -30.14 -20.15
C GLU A 448 10.42 -31.11 -19.19
N LEU A 449 10.21 -30.97 -17.88
CA LEU A 449 10.73 -31.89 -16.86
C LEU A 449 10.20 -33.32 -17.03
N ALA A 450 8.88 -33.49 -17.20
CA ALA A 450 8.27 -34.79 -17.44
C ALA A 450 8.82 -35.47 -18.72
N GLN A 451 9.14 -34.68 -19.76
CA GLN A 451 9.70 -35.19 -21.01
C GLN A 451 11.20 -35.54 -20.87
N ARG A 452 11.97 -34.76 -20.09
CA ARG A 452 13.37 -35.05 -19.75
C ARG A 452 13.50 -36.35 -18.96
N ASN A 453 12.72 -36.54 -17.90
CA ASN A 453 12.72 -37.77 -17.10
C ASN A 453 12.37 -39.01 -17.93
N ARG A 454 11.32 -38.93 -18.76
CA ARG A 454 10.93 -40.03 -19.68
C ARG A 454 12.06 -40.39 -20.66
N LYS A 455 12.77 -39.41 -21.22
CA LYS A 455 13.94 -39.65 -22.09
C LYS A 455 15.10 -40.31 -21.35
N GLN A 456 15.23 -40.08 -20.05
CA GLN A 456 16.26 -40.67 -19.19
C GLN A 456 15.84 -42.00 -18.54
N GLY A 457 14.63 -42.52 -18.84
CA GLY A 457 14.12 -43.75 -18.22
C GLY A 457 13.84 -43.64 -16.72
N ARG A 458 13.64 -42.43 -16.19
CA ARG A 458 13.45 -42.18 -14.74
C ARG A 458 11.97 -42.03 -14.39
N ASP A 459 11.45 -42.95 -13.59
CA ASP A 459 10.10 -42.84 -12.99
C ASP A 459 10.05 -41.84 -11.83
N GLU A 460 11.13 -41.74 -11.04
CA GLU A 460 11.30 -40.76 -9.97
C GLU A 460 12.20 -39.59 -10.40
N PRO A 461 11.80 -38.32 -10.18
CA PRO A 461 12.66 -37.16 -10.40
C PRO A 461 13.77 -37.05 -9.36
N ASP A 462 14.94 -36.53 -9.77
CA ASP A 462 16.01 -36.17 -8.86
C ASP A 462 15.64 -34.95 -7.98
N GLY A 463 16.37 -34.73 -6.87
CA GLY A 463 16.06 -33.69 -5.88
C GLY A 463 16.02 -32.26 -6.46
N THR A 464 16.84 -31.97 -7.48
CA THR A 464 16.79 -30.70 -8.23
C THR A 464 15.47 -30.55 -8.98
N THR A 465 15.04 -31.61 -9.67
CA THR A 465 13.77 -31.65 -10.38
C THR A 465 12.57 -31.59 -9.42
N GLN A 466 12.63 -32.32 -8.29
CA GLN A 466 11.60 -32.26 -7.25
C GLN A 466 11.45 -30.84 -6.68
N SER A 467 12.56 -30.14 -6.42
CA SER A 467 12.56 -28.74 -5.98
C SER A 467 11.87 -27.80 -6.98
N ILE A 468 12.19 -27.92 -8.28
CA ILE A 468 11.55 -27.09 -9.33
C ILE A 468 10.05 -27.39 -9.44
N ILE A 469 9.64 -28.66 -9.34
CA ILE A 469 8.22 -29.05 -9.32
C ILE A 469 7.51 -28.41 -8.13
N LEU A 470 8.08 -28.55 -6.93
CA LEU A 470 7.53 -28.04 -5.68
C LEU A 470 7.33 -26.52 -5.74
N GLU A 471 8.35 -25.76 -6.10
CA GLU A 471 8.26 -24.29 -6.20
C GLU A 471 7.32 -23.83 -7.33
N THR A 472 7.27 -24.57 -8.45
CA THR A 472 6.29 -24.31 -9.51
C THR A 472 4.84 -24.54 -9.03
N LEU A 473 4.59 -25.63 -8.29
CA LEU A 473 3.27 -25.91 -7.72
C LEU A 473 2.89 -24.92 -6.63
N LYS A 474 3.83 -24.48 -5.78
CA LYS A 474 3.61 -23.41 -4.79
C LYS A 474 3.20 -22.10 -5.46
N MET A 475 3.89 -21.70 -6.53
CA MET A 475 3.56 -20.49 -7.29
C MET A 475 2.16 -20.57 -7.94
N LEU A 476 1.82 -21.72 -8.54
CA LEU A 476 0.46 -21.95 -9.04
C LEU A 476 -0.58 -21.89 -7.91
N ALA A 477 -0.32 -22.51 -6.75
CA ALA A 477 -1.26 -22.52 -5.63
C ALA A 477 -1.46 -21.13 -5.02
N ALA A 478 -0.40 -20.32 -4.95
CA ALA A 478 -0.47 -18.91 -4.55
C ALA A 478 -1.32 -18.08 -5.54
N LEU A 479 -1.14 -18.26 -6.86
CA LEU A 479 -2.00 -17.64 -7.87
C LEU A 479 -3.46 -18.08 -7.75
N GLY A 480 -3.72 -19.37 -7.50
CA GLY A 480 -5.07 -19.89 -7.29
C GLY A 480 -5.77 -19.32 -6.07
N ARG A 481 -5.03 -19.06 -4.97
CA ARG A 481 -5.55 -18.38 -3.77
C ARG A 481 -5.81 -16.89 -4.03
N ALA A 482 -4.89 -16.20 -4.70
CA ALA A 482 -5.01 -14.76 -4.95
C ALA A 482 -6.05 -14.40 -6.01
N GLN A 483 -6.30 -15.29 -6.99
CA GLN A 483 -7.21 -15.07 -8.11
C GLN A 483 -8.03 -16.34 -8.39
N PRO A 484 -9.13 -16.57 -7.63
CA PRO A 484 -10.05 -17.67 -7.88
C PRO A 484 -10.55 -17.65 -9.34
N GLY A 485 -10.32 -18.74 -10.08
CA GLY A 485 -10.66 -18.85 -11.50
C GLY A 485 -9.54 -18.55 -12.51
N ALA A 486 -8.39 -18.00 -12.09
CA ALA A 486 -7.22 -17.82 -12.98
C ALA A 486 -6.64 -19.17 -13.47
N LEU A 487 -6.81 -20.22 -12.65
CA LEU A 487 -6.47 -21.60 -12.97
C LEU A 487 -7.70 -22.33 -13.51
N THR A 488 -7.60 -22.91 -14.71
CA THR A 488 -8.73 -23.60 -15.34
C THR A 488 -8.37 -25.02 -15.77
N ALA A 489 -9.33 -25.93 -15.65
CA ALA A 489 -9.20 -27.32 -16.09
C ALA A 489 -8.88 -27.46 -17.60
N LYS A 490 -9.19 -26.45 -18.42
CA LYS A 490 -8.81 -26.38 -19.84
C LYS A 490 -7.29 -26.23 -20.03
N ARG A 491 -6.61 -25.49 -19.15
CA ARG A 491 -5.15 -25.26 -19.19
C ARG A 491 -4.38 -26.37 -18.47
N LEU A 492 -4.81 -26.74 -17.27
CA LEU A 492 -4.05 -27.60 -16.36
C LEU A 492 -4.54 -29.05 -16.30
N GLY A 493 -5.75 -29.38 -16.74
CA GLY A 493 -6.35 -30.72 -16.60
C GLY A 493 -5.69 -31.84 -17.42
N ARG A 494 -4.73 -31.51 -18.30
CA ARG A 494 -3.88 -32.45 -19.05
C ARG A 494 -2.39 -32.35 -18.67
N LEU A 495 -2.06 -31.58 -17.63
CA LEU A 495 -0.68 -31.44 -17.17
C LEU A 495 -0.15 -32.81 -16.71
N PRO A 496 1.08 -33.22 -17.10
CA PRO A 496 1.76 -34.36 -16.50
C PRO A 496 1.95 -34.09 -15.01
N LEU A 497 1.50 -35.02 -14.17
CA LEU A 497 1.72 -34.99 -12.73
C LEU A 497 2.71 -36.10 -12.37
N TRP A 498 3.58 -35.85 -11.40
CA TRP A 498 4.36 -36.90 -10.76
C TRP A 498 3.45 -37.64 -9.76
N THR A 499 3.36 -38.97 -9.88
CA THR A 499 2.54 -39.82 -9.02
C THR A 499 3.35 -41.01 -8.51
N SER A 500 2.75 -41.82 -7.63
CA SER A 500 3.27 -43.13 -7.22
C SER A 500 3.66 -44.04 -8.40
N ASN A 501 3.04 -43.86 -9.57
CA ASN A 501 3.23 -44.70 -10.76
C ASN A 501 3.87 -43.89 -11.90
N GLY A 502 4.83 -43.02 -11.55
CA GLY A 502 5.62 -42.18 -12.45
C GLY A 502 4.87 -40.95 -12.99
N TRP A 503 5.32 -40.43 -14.14
CA TRP A 503 4.76 -39.21 -14.76
C TRP A 503 3.47 -39.46 -15.54
N ARG A 504 2.30 -39.15 -14.96
CA ARG A 504 0.97 -39.43 -15.51
C ARG A 504 0.25 -38.19 -16.05
N SER A 505 -0.15 -38.24 -17.33
CA SER A 505 -1.01 -37.22 -17.98
C SER A 505 -2.46 -37.70 -18.20
N LYS A 506 -2.70 -39.02 -18.12
CA LYS A 506 -4.05 -39.59 -18.07
C LYS A 506 -4.66 -39.35 -16.68
N ARG A 507 -5.98 -39.48 -16.57
CA ARG A 507 -6.79 -39.45 -15.34
C ARG A 507 -7.62 -40.75 -15.26
N PRO A 508 -8.12 -41.17 -14.08
CA PRO A 508 -8.02 -40.52 -12.77
C PRO A 508 -6.58 -40.46 -12.22
N VAL A 509 -6.36 -39.49 -11.34
CA VAL A 509 -5.18 -39.39 -10.46
C VAL A 509 -5.74 -38.95 -9.11
N TYR A 510 -5.44 -39.69 -8.05
CA TYR A 510 -6.01 -39.46 -6.73
C TYR A 510 -5.10 -38.56 -5.89
N ALA A 511 -5.69 -37.67 -5.10
CA ALA A 511 -5.01 -36.96 -4.03
C ALA A 511 -5.51 -37.51 -2.69
N VAL A 512 -4.58 -37.88 -1.82
CA VAL A 512 -4.87 -38.52 -0.53
C VAL A 512 -4.10 -37.77 0.55
N GLU A 513 -4.79 -37.40 1.62
CA GLU A 513 -4.19 -36.63 2.72
C GLU A 513 -3.33 -37.49 3.65
N ASP A 514 -3.75 -38.72 3.94
CA ASP A 514 -2.97 -39.65 4.78
C ASP A 514 -1.87 -40.35 3.95
N PRO A 515 -0.58 -40.17 4.28
CA PRO A 515 0.51 -40.82 3.56
C PRO A 515 0.48 -42.36 3.61
N VAL A 516 -0.11 -42.99 4.64
CA VAL A 516 -0.22 -44.48 4.70
C VAL A 516 -1.21 -44.96 3.65
N VAL A 517 -2.40 -44.36 3.62
CA VAL A 517 -3.43 -44.61 2.59
C VAL A 517 -2.90 -44.26 1.20
N ALA A 518 -2.15 -43.15 1.07
CA ALA A 518 -1.53 -42.73 -0.18
C ALA A 518 -0.48 -43.73 -0.70
N GLU A 519 0.32 -44.32 0.19
CA GLU A 519 1.29 -45.35 -0.18
C GLU A 519 0.61 -46.66 -0.56
N ALA A 520 -0.36 -47.12 0.24
CA ALA A 520 -1.08 -48.37 0.00
C ALA A 520 -1.89 -48.32 -1.31
N LEU A 521 -2.73 -47.30 -1.49
CA LEU A 521 -3.47 -47.05 -2.73
C LEU A 521 -2.52 -46.82 -3.92
N GLY A 522 -1.37 -46.18 -3.64
CA GLY A 522 -0.32 -45.88 -4.61
C GLY A 522 0.34 -47.12 -5.25
N ARG A 523 0.11 -48.33 -4.73
CA ARG A 523 0.60 -49.58 -5.33
C ARG A 523 -0.20 -49.96 -6.59
N GLU A 524 -1.49 -49.63 -6.63
CA GLU A 524 -2.41 -50.05 -7.70
C GLU A 524 -3.02 -48.89 -8.49
N ARG A 525 -3.14 -47.71 -7.87
CA ARG A 525 -3.73 -46.51 -8.46
C ARG A 525 -2.73 -45.37 -8.43
N ALA A 526 -2.83 -44.43 -9.37
CA ALA A 526 -1.90 -43.31 -9.46
C ALA A 526 -2.24 -42.24 -8.41
N VAL A 527 -1.48 -42.17 -7.32
CA VAL A 527 -1.62 -41.17 -6.26
C VAL A 527 -0.64 -40.01 -6.47
N TRP A 528 -1.13 -38.77 -6.47
CA TRP A 528 -0.35 -37.56 -6.72
C TRP A 528 0.72 -37.33 -5.65
N ARG A 529 1.95 -37.02 -6.08
CA ARG A 529 3.08 -36.69 -5.22
C ARG A 529 3.52 -35.23 -5.48
N PRO A 530 2.93 -34.22 -4.81
CA PRO A 530 3.28 -32.82 -4.99
C PRO A 530 4.58 -32.39 -4.28
N GLY A 531 5.19 -33.27 -3.46
CA GLY A 531 6.46 -33.00 -2.76
C GLY A 531 6.33 -32.25 -1.42
N ALA A 532 5.11 -31.89 -1.01
CA ALA A 532 4.78 -31.37 0.33
C ALA A 532 3.32 -31.72 0.69
N GLU A 533 2.85 -31.28 1.86
CA GLU A 533 1.49 -31.53 2.35
C GLU A 533 0.42 -31.11 1.34
N LEU A 534 -0.58 -31.98 1.10
CA LEU A 534 -1.63 -31.76 0.09
C LEU A 534 -2.41 -30.45 0.33
N GLU A 535 -2.59 -30.07 1.60
CA GLU A 535 -3.25 -28.83 2.05
C GLU A 535 -2.72 -27.59 1.33
N GLN A 536 -1.41 -27.53 1.07
CA GLN A 536 -0.77 -26.39 0.41
C GLN A 536 -1.24 -26.22 -1.04
N PHE A 537 -1.74 -27.29 -1.66
CA PHE A 537 -2.09 -27.38 -3.07
C PHE A 537 -3.57 -27.69 -3.36
N ARG A 538 -4.47 -27.75 -2.34
CA ARG A 538 -5.92 -27.87 -2.57
C ARG A 538 -6.48 -26.94 -3.66
N PRO A 539 -6.07 -25.64 -3.78
CA PRO A 539 -6.50 -24.76 -4.87
C PRO A 539 -6.20 -25.26 -6.29
N LEU A 540 -5.33 -26.26 -6.44
CA LEU A 540 -4.96 -26.84 -7.73
C LEU A 540 -5.80 -28.07 -8.10
N ILE A 541 -6.43 -28.77 -7.15
CA ILE A 541 -7.04 -30.09 -7.34
C ILE A 541 -8.05 -30.10 -8.50
N GLY A 542 -9.06 -29.23 -8.45
CA GLY A 542 -10.05 -29.10 -9.52
C GLY A 542 -9.47 -28.62 -10.86
N ALA A 543 -8.46 -27.76 -10.84
CA ALA A 543 -7.81 -27.28 -12.07
C ALA A 543 -6.91 -28.35 -12.72
N LEU A 544 -6.26 -29.21 -11.94
CA LEU A 544 -5.44 -30.32 -12.41
C LEU A 544 -6.28 -31.56 -12.79
N ARG A 545 -7.59 -31.57 -12.47
CA ARG A 545 -8.48 -32.74 -12.53
C ARG A 545 -7.89 -33.92 -11.73
N VAL A 546 -7.54 -33.63 -10.49
CA VAL A 546 -7.12 -34.62 -9.49
C VAL A 546 -8.31 -34.86 -8.58
N SER A 547 -8.50 -36.10 -8.15
CA SER A 547 -9.68 -36.53 -7.41
C SER A 547 -9.29 -36.71 -5.95
N GLU A 548 -9.80 -35.84 -5.09
CA GLU A 548 -9.48 -35.80 -3.67
C GLU A 548 -10.28 -36.86 -2.91
N LEU A 549 -9.58 -37.82 -2.31
CA LEU A 549 -10.19 -38.77 -1.36
C LEU A 549 -10.27 -38.09 0.01
N ALA A 550 -11.31 -37.27 0.18
CA ALA A 550 -11.66 -36.65 1.46
C ALA A 550 -12.07 -37.71 2.50
N ALA A 551 -12.06 -37.34 3.79
CA ALA A 551 -12.33 -38.26 4.90
C ALA A 551 -13.67 -39.04 4.80
N GLU A 552 -14.68 -38.47 4.15
CA GLU A 552 -15.97 -39.11 3.88
C GLU A 552 -15.89 -40.35 2.94
N HIS A 553 -14.82 -40.44 2.12
CA HIS A 553 -14.54 -41.58 1.24
C HIS A 553 -13.76 -42.70 1.95
N VAL A 554 -13.42 -42.52 3.23
CA VAL A 554 -12.53 -43.42 4.00
C VAL A 554 -13.28 -43.95 5.22
N THR A 555 -13.66 -45.22 5.20
CA THR A 555 -14.30 -45.87 6.36
C THR A 555 -13.38 -46.94 6.96
N VAL A 556 -13.30 -46.98 8.29
CA VAL A 556 -12.47 -47.96 9.00
C VAL A 556 -13.15 -49.33 8.92
N TYR A 557 -12.44 -50.33 8.40
CA TYR A 557 -12.97 -51.69 8.23
C TYR A 557 -12.08 -52.72 8.92
N SER A 558 -12.66 -53.37 9.95
CA SER A 558 -12.03 -54.48 10.67
C SER A 558 -12.75 -55.78 10.33
N PRO A 559 -12.10 -56.76 9.67
CA PRO A 559 -12.68 -58.07 9.40
C PRO A 559 -12.72 -58.92 10.68
N GLY A 560 -13.71 -58.67 11.53
CA GLY A 560 -14.00 -59.44 12.74
C GLY A 560 -14.05 -58.62 14.04
N PRO A 561 -14.53 -59.23 15.15
CA PRO A 561 -14.68 -58.57 16.43
C PRO A 561 -13.32 -58.36 17.13
N ALA A 562 -12.76 -57.16 17.01
CA ALA A 562 -11.54 -56.77 17.71
C ALA A 562 -11.79 -56.60 19.23
N PRO A 563 -10.99 -57.19 20.14
CA PRO A 563 -11.13 -57.03 21.58
C PRO A 563 -10.84 -55.59 22.02
N LYS A 564 -11.45 -55.17 23.14
CA LYS A 564 -11.13 -53.90 23.80
C LYS A 564 -9.85 -54.05 24.62
N ASP A 565 -8.99 -53.04 24.60
CA ASP A 565 -7.78 -52.99 25.41
C ASP A 565 -7.90 -51.85 26.45
N PRO A 566 -7.98 -52.16 27.77
CA PRO A 566 -8.17 -51.17 28.81
C PRO A 566 -6.91 -50.32 29.06
N ASP A 567 -5.72 -50.91 28.94
CA ASP A 567 -4.45 -50.25 29.24
C ASP A 567 -4.07 -49.28 28.11
N ALA A 568 -4.26 -49.71 26.86
CA ALA A 568 -4.15 -48.83 25.70
C ALA A 568 -5.19 -47.68 25.72
N THR A 569 -6.41 -47.95 26.20
CA THR A 569 -7.44 -46.91 26.39
C THR A 569 -7.02 -45.89 27.47
N ALA A 570 -6.41 -46.34 28.57
CA ALA A 570 -5.87 -45.46 29.60
C ALA A 570 -4.68 -44.62 29.07
N LEU A 571 -3.80 -45.22 28.28
CA LEU A 571 -2.67 -44.53 27.64
C LEU A 571 -3.15 -43.42 26.69
N VAL A 572 -4.09 -43.71 25.80
CA VAL A 572 -4.66 -42.72 24.87
C VAL A 572 -5.30 -41.55 25.62
N ARG A 573 -6.06 -41.81 26.68
CA ARG A 573 -6.66 -40.76 27.52
C ARG A 573 -5.59 -39.86 28.18
N SER A 574 -4.51 -40.46 28.69
CA SER A 574 -3.39 -39.73 29.28
C SER A 574 -2.67 -38.88 28.23
N ALA A 575 -2.36 -39.47 27.06
CA ALA A 575 -1.71 -38.79 25.94
C ALA A 575 -2.56 -37.62 25.37
N VAL A 576 -3.90 -37.76 25.29
CA VAL A 576 -4.78 -36.63 24.91
C VAL A 576 -4.69 -35.48 25.91
N THR A 577 -4.49 -35.76 27.20
CA THR A 577 -4.34 -34.72 28.23
C THR A 577 -2.99 -33.99 28.09
N HIS A 578 -1.91 -34.71 27.81
CA HIS A 578 -0.59 -34.13 27.50
C HIS A 578 -0.59 -33.33 26.19
N LEU A 579 -1.22 -33.85 25.12
CA LEU A 579 -1.37 -33.14 23.84
C LEU A 579 -2.13 -31.83 24.03
N ARG A 580 -3.19 -31.85 24.85
CA ARG A 580 -3.96 -30.64 25.18
C ARG A 580 -3.07 -29.61 25.88
N GLU A 581 -2.32 -30.01 26.90
CA GLU A 581 -1.43 -29.10 27.62
C GLU A 581 -0.37 -28.48 26.69
N ASP A 582 0.33 -29.32 25.91
CA ASP A 582 1.38 -28.87 25.01
C ASP A 582 0.86 -27.87 23.98
N LEU A 583 -0.23 -28.21 23.26
CA LEU A 583 -0.81 -27.30 22.27
C LEU A 583 -1.39 -26.04 22.93
N GLN A 584 -1.99 -26.11 24.13
CA GLN A 584 -2.47 -24.91 24.84
C GLN A 584 -1.31 -23.98 25.29
N ARG A 585 -0.12 -24.52 25.58
CA ARG A 585 1.07 -23.73 25.96
C ARG A 585 1.81 -23.15 24.74
N ASN A 586 2.06 -23.99 23.75
CA ASN A 586 3.05 -23.75 22.70
C ASN A 586 2.42 -23.40 21.34
N ALA A 587 1.19 -23.85 21.07
CA ALA A 587 0.52 -23.74 19.77
C ALA A 587 -0.98 -23.46 19.91
N ALA A 588 -1.35 -22.39 20.65
CA ALA A 588 -2.74 -22.15 21.04
C ALA A 588 -3.73 -22.06 19.86
N SER A 589 -3.30 -21.54 18.70
CA SER A 589 -4.11 -21.52 17.47
C SER A 589 -4.39 -22.92 16.90
N VAL A 590 -3.52 -23.90 17.16
CA VAL A 590 -3.69 -25.30 16.81
C VAL A 590 -4.62 -25.99 17.80
N ALA A 591 -4.47 -25.73 19.12
CA ALA A 591 -5.44 -26.18 20.12
C ALA A 591 -6.86 -25.67 19.86
N GLN A 592 -6.99 -24.50 19.24
CA GLN A 592 -8.26 -23.88 18.81
C GLN A 592 -8.79 -24.41 17.47
N SER A 593 -7.97 -25.06 16.62
CA SER A 593 -8.43 -25.56 15.32
C SER A 593 -9.12 -26.92 15.38
N LEU A 594 -9.09 -27.60 16.54
CA LEU A 594 -9.78 -28.87 16.78
C LEU A 594 -11.28 -28.75 16.47
N ASP A 595 -11.76 -29.58 15.52
CA ASP A 595 -13.15 -29.58 15.04
C ASP A 595 -14.13 -30.33 15.96
N CYS A 596 -13.64 -30.99 17.01
CA CYS A 596 -14.42 -31.73 18.00
C CYS A 596 -14.06 -31.31 19.44
N SER A 597 -14.66 -31.95 20.44
CA SER A 597 -14.32 -31.69 21.85
C SER A 597 -13.11 -32.51 22.30
N TRP A 598 -12.30 -31.93 23.18
CA TRP A 598 -11.21 -32.64 23.87
C TRP A 598 -11.67 -33.88 24.65
N ASN A 599 -12.93 -33.90 25.11
CA ASN A 599 -13.52 -35.06 25.79
C ASN A 599 -13.75 -36.21 24.79
N GLN A 600 -14.27 -35.93 23.58
CA GLN A 600 -14.44 -36.96 22.54
C GLN A 600 -13.13 -37.64 22.14
N LEU A 601 -11.98 -36.95 22.24
CA LEU A 601 -10.66 -37.58 22.08
C LEU A 601 -10.26 -38.44 23.29
N ALA A 602 -10.54 -37.97 24.51
CA ALA A 602 -10.19 -38.63 25.77
C ALA A 602 -11.09 -39.86 26.11
N ASP A 603 -12.27 -39.92 25.49
CA ASP A 603 -13.27 -40.98 25.66
C ASP A 603 -13.16 -42.09 24.59
N LEU A 604 -12.21 -42.00 23.65
CA LEU A 604 -11.96 -43.02 22.62
C LEU A 604 -11.60 -44.37 23.26
N ILE A 605 -12.32 -45.43 22.88
CA ILE A 605 -12.08 -46.80 23.34
C ILE A 605 -11.16 -47.52 22.35
N VAL A 606 -10.03 -48.03 22.81
CA VAL A 606 -9.05 -48.72 21.96
C VAL A 606 -9.43 -50.18 21.72
N ARG A 607 -9.27 -50.63 20.47
CA ARG A 607 -9.35 -52.05 20.06
C ARG A 607 -8.16 -52.46 19.20
N ILE A 608 -7.63 -53.65 19.43
CA ILE A 608 -6.52 -54.22 18.64
C ILE A 608 -7.07 -55.11 17.54
N ALA A 609 -6.78 -54.76 16.28
CA ALA A 609 -7.26 -55.41 15.06
C ALA A 609 -6.07 -55.75 14.14
N PRO A 610 -5.46 -56.95 14.24
CA PRO A 610 -4.24 -57.31 13.48
C PRO A 610 -4.38 -57.22 11.95
N HIS A 611 -5.61 -57.29 11.43
CA HIS A 611 -5.94 -57.18 10.01
C HIS A 611 -6.70 -55.88 9.69
N LEU A 612 -6.39 -54.79 10.40
CA LEU A 612 -7.03 -53.49 10.21
C LEU A 612 -6.82 -52.95 8.78
N THR A 613 -7.93 -52.57 8.16
CA THR A 613 -7.97 -51.93 6.84
C THR A 613 -8.87 -50.69 6.86
N CYS A 614 -8.75 -49.85 5.85
CA CYS A 614 -9.77 -48.87 5.49
C CYS A 614 -10.41 -49.28 4.16
N SER A 615 -11.72 -49.10 4.05
CA SER A 615 -12.46 -49.11 2.80
C SER A 615 -12.39 -47.72 2.18
N LEU A 616 -12.02 -47.64 0.90
CA LEU A 616 -11.89 -46.42 0.12
C LEU A 616 -12.89 -46.44 -1.02
N ASP A 617 -13.87 -45.53 -1.00
CA ASP A 617 -14.82 -45.38 -2.11
C ASP A 617 -14.26 -44.40 -3.14
N LEU A 618 -13.94 -44.88 -4.35
CA LEU A 618 -13.32 -44.07 -5.40
C LEU A 618 -14.41 -43.31 -6.19
N PRO A 619 -14.52 -41.97 -6.05
CA PRO A 619 -15.68 -41.22 -6.56
C PRO A 619 -15.78 -41.16 -8.09
N ASP A 620 -14.66 -41.36 -8.81
CA ASP A 620 -14.63 -41.38 -10.28
C ASP A 620 -15.11 -42.70 -10.89
N THR A 621 -14.98 -43.81 -10.16
CA THR A 621 -15.22 -45.17 -10.69
C THR A 621 -16.36 -45.89 -10.00
N GLY A 622 -16.78 -45.46 -8.80
CA GLY A 622 -17.74 -46.19 -7.96
C GLY A 622 -17.19 -47.51 -7.42
N GLU A 623 -15.87 -47.67 -7.43
CA GLU A 623 -15.16 -48.85 -6.96
C GLU A 623 -14.73 -48.67 -5.49
N THR A 624 -15.02 -49.66 -4.66
CA THR A 624 -14.55 -49.71 -3.27
C THR A 624 -13.26 -50.53 -3.18
N VAL A 625 -12.21 -49.97 -2.60
CA VAL A 625 -10.88 -50.61 -2.45
C VAL A 625 -10.49 -50.72 -0.98
N HIS A 626 -10.04 -51.89 -0.53
CA HIS A 626 -9.54 -52.07 0.84
C HIS A 626 -8.02 -51.89 0.91
N VAL A 627 -7.55 -51.02 1.80
CA VAL A 627 -6.11 -50.79 2.04
C VAL A 627 -5.72 -51.07 3.50
N PRO A 628 -4.57 -51.69 3.78
CA PRO A 628 -4.10 -51.90 5.15
C PRO A 628 -3.66 -50.58 5.80
N VAL A 629 -4.09 -50.33 7.04
CA VAL A 629 -3.70 -49.15 7.84
C VAL A 629 -3.22 -49.54 9.23
N ASP A 630 -2.39 -48.70 9.85
CA ASP A 630 -1.82 -48.98 11.19
C ASP A 630 -2.79 -48.58 12.31
N ALA A 631 -3.61 -47.55 12.10
CA ALA A 631 -4.65 -47.08 13.00
C ALA A 631 -5.82 -46.44 12.22
N GLY A 632 -7.00 -46.37 12.84
CA GLY A 632 -8.17 -45.70 12.30
C GLY A 632 -9.23 -45.47 13.38
N ILE A 633 -9.91 -44.32 13.34
CA ILE A 633 -10.95 -43.96 14.32
C ILE A 633 -12.32 -43.99 13.64
N ASP A 634 -13.23 -44.81 14.16
CA ASP A 634 -14.66 -44.68 13.90
C ASP A 634 -15.27 -43.66 14.85
N TRP A 635 -15.42 -42.43 14.35
CA TRP A 635 -16.00 -41.31 15.08
C TRP A 635 -17.48 -41.47 15.38
N SER A 636 -18.21 -42.33 14.67
CA SER A 636 -19.64 -42.57 14.92
C SER A 636 -19.87 -43.40 16.18
N SER A 637 -18.91 -44.26 16.54
CA SER A 637 -18.99 -45.18 17.66
C SER A 637 -17.98 -44.92 18.78
N GLY A 638 -17.08 -43.94 18.60
CA GLY A 638 -16.04 -43.59 19.57
C GLY A 638 -14.94 -44.63 19.71
N MET A 639 -14.71 -45.45 18.66
CA MET A 639 -13.78 -46.57 18.70
C MET A 639 -12.51 -46.26 17.90
N LEU A 640 -11.36 -46.40 18.56
CA LEU A 640 -10.04 -46.31 17.96
C LEU A 640 -9.51 -47.72 17.71
N TYR A 641 -9.34 -48.09 16.44
CA TYR A 641 -8.75 -49.35 16.03
C TYR A 641 -7.25 -49.15 15.77
N VAL A 642 -6.43 -50.06 16.25
CA VAL A 642 -4.98 -50.13 15.98
C VAL A 642 -4.56 -51.53 15.56
N ARG A 643 -3.56 -51.66 14.68
CA ARG A 643 -3.05 -52.98 14.28
C ARG A 643 -2.32 -53.70 15.41
N ASP A 644 -1.54 -52.93 16.16
CA ASP A 644 -0.70 -53.37 17.28
C ASP A 644 -0.60 -52.24 18.32
N THR A 645 -0.09 -52.52 19.52
CA THR A 645 0.10 -51.51 20.57
C THR A 645 1.14 -50.44 20.21
N ALA A 646 2.18 -50.79 19.43
CA ALA A 646 3.17 -49.83 18.96
C ALA A 646 2.62 -48.81 17.94
N ALA A 647 1.42 -49.02 17.37
CA ALA A 647 0.75 -48.04 16.53
C ALA A 647 0.11 -46.89 17.35
N LEU A 648 -0.03 -47.04 18.68
CA LEU A 648 -0.54 -46.01 19.59
C LEU A 648 0.39 -44.80 19.68
N THR A 649 1.69 -45.04 19.84
CA THR A 649 2.71 -43.98 20.04
C THR A 649 3.28 -43.46 18.72
N ARG A 650 3.19 -44.23 17.63
CA ARG A 650 3.70 -43.83 16.30
C ARG A 650 2.96 -42.62 15.74
N THR A 651 3.71 -41.60 15.32
CA THR A 651 3.26 -40.47 14.47
C THR A 651 2.44 -40.95 13.26
N SER A 652 2.84 -42.06 12.64
CA SER A 652 2.17 -42.63 11.45
C SER A 652 0.91 -43.43 11.75
N GLY A 653 0.67 -43.81 13.01
CA GLY A 653 -0.52 -44.52 13.47
C GLY A 653 -1.53 -43.53 14.06
N VAL A 654 -1.83 -43.68 15.36
CA VAL A 654 -2.87 -42.90 16.04
C VAL A 654 -2.64 -41.39 15.94
N GLY A 655 -1.38 -40.93 15.93
CA GLY A 655 -1.06 -39.51 15.81
C GLY A 655 -1.65 -38.85 14.55
N ARG A 656 -1.65 -39.55 13.40
CA ARG A 656 -2.32 -39.10 12.17
C ARG A 656 -3.84 -39.18 12.27
N SER A 657 -4.38 -40.24 12.85
CA SER A 657 -5.84 -40.41 13.01
C SER A 657 -6.45 -39.31 13.88
N ILE A 658 -5.77 -38.92 14.96
CA ILE A 658 -6.16 -37.78 15.81
C ILE A 658 -5.92 -36.46 15.08
N ALA A 659 -4.76 -36.28 14.43
CA ALA A 659 -4.45 -35.07 13.69
C ALA A 659 -5.43 -34.75 12.55
N ALA A 660 -6.17 -35.72 12.01
CA ALA A 660 -7.23 -35.50 11.03
C ALA A 660 -8.29 -34.49 11.51
N ARG A 661 -8.52 -34.40 12.82
CA ARG A 661 -9.45 -33.47 13.49
C ARG A 661 -8.90 -32.04 13.70
N PHE A 662 -7.67 -31.78 13.26
CA PHE A 662 -7.01 -30.47 13.37
C PHE A 662 -6.75 -29.88 11.97
N PRO A 663 -7.76 -29.31 11.29
CA PRO A 663 -7.61 -28.64 10.00
C PRO A 663 -6.44 -27.64 10.00
N GLY A 664 -5.68 -27.62 8.90
CA GLY A 664 -4.51 -26.75 8.71
C GLY A 664 -3.21 -27.17 9.42
N SER A 665 -3.26 -27.91 10.53
CA SER A 665 -2.09 -28.16 11.41
C SER A 665 -1.76 -29.63 11.65
N ARG A 666 -2.30 -30.53 10.82
CA ARG A 666 -2.22 -32.00 11.04
C ARG A 666 -0.81 -32.55 11.30
N ARG A 667 0.21 -32.09 10.55
CA ARG A 667 1.59 -32.56 10.72
C ARG A 667 2.18 -32.19 12.09
N GLU A 668 1.88 -31.00 12.56
CA GLU A 668 2.34 -30.49 13.86
C GLU A 668 1.72 -31.32 15.00
N VAL A 669 0.40 -31.56 14.92
CA VAL A 669 -0.33 -32.37 15.90
C VAL A 669 0.11 -33.83 15.89
N ALA A 670 0.34 -34.44 14.72
CA ALA A 670 0.81 -35.83 14.65
C ALA A 670 2.21 -36.01 15.26
N LEU A 671 3.06 -34.99 15.21
CA LEU A 671 4.37 -34.97 15.87
C LEU A 671 4.23 -34.74 17.39
N ALA A 672 3.40 -33.77 17.80
CA ALA A 672 3.10 -33.50 19.20
C ALA A 672 2.45 -34.71 19.90
N TRP A 673 1.66 -35.52 19.18
CA TRP A 673 1.09 -36.76 19.69
C TRP A 673 2.16 -37.77 20.15
N GLY A 674 3.25 -37.93 19.39
CA GLY A 674 4.35 -38.82 19.78
C GLY A 674 4.95 -38.39 21.12
N ALA A 675 5.28 -37.11 21.26
CA ALA A 675 5.79 -36.55 22.52
C ALA A 675 4.76 -36.68 23.68
N ALA A 676 3.48 -36.49 23.40
CA ALA A 676 2.40 -36.64 24.38
C ALA A 676 2.23 -38.09 24.86
N CYS A 677 2.41 -39.07 23.96
CA CYS A 677 2.53 -40.49 24.31
C CYS A 677 3.75 -40.76 25.19
N ASP A 678 4.93 -40.24 24.83
CA ASP A 678 6.15 -40.40 25.65
C ASP A 678 5.95 -39.86 27.08
N GLN A 679 5.29 -38.69 27.24
CA GLN A 679 4.97 -38.16 28.58
C GLN A 679 3.98 -39.04 29.35
N ALA A 680 3.00 -39.62 28.65
CA ALA A 680 2.01 -40.52 29.23
C ALA A 680 2.61 -41.86 29.68
N GLU A 681 3.49 -42.47 28.88
CA GLU A 681 4.23 -43.69 29.24
C GLU A 681 5.19 -43.46 30.42
N MET A 682 5.81 -42.27 30.50
CA MET A 682 6.61 -41.86 31.66
C MET A 682 5.77 -41.56 32.93
N GLY A 683 4.44 -41.72 32.89
CA GLY A 683 3.56 -41.51 34.03
C GLY A 683 3.51 -40.06 34.54
N ARG A 684 3.88 -39.08 33.71
CA ARG A 684 3.90 -37.66 34.12
C ARG A 684 2.48 -37.12 34.22
N THR A 685 2.25 -36.23 35.19
CA THR A 685 0.94 -35.59 35.36
C THR A 685 0.84 -34.33 34.50
N ALA A 686 -0.07 -34.33 33.54
CA ALA A 686 -0.41 -33.14 32.75
C ALA A 686 -1.15 -32.09 33.60
N VAL A 687 -0.84 -30.81 33.41
CA VAL A 687 -1.54 -29.68 34.03
C VAL A 687 -2.68 -29.21 33.12
N ARG A 688 -3.92 -29.37 33.59
CA ARG A 688 -5.11 -28.89 32.87
C ARG A 688 -5.21 -27.36 32.92
N LEU A 689 -4.75 -26.69 31.87
CA LEU A 689 -4.86 -25.24 31.73
C LEU A 689 -6.29 -24.82 31.37
N SER A 690 -6.85 -23.88 32.14
CA SER A 690 -8.13 -23.23 31.85
C SER A 690 -7.87 -21.84 31.28
N LEU A 691 -7.85 -21.72 29.96
CA LEU A 691 -7.71 -20.43 29.27
C LEU A 691 -9.03 -19.63 29.33
N ALA A 692 -8.94 -18.31 29.22
CA ALA A 692 -10.12 -17.42 29.23
C ALA A 692 -11.07 -17.73 28.07
N ASP A 693 -10.55 -18.01 26.87
CA ASP A 693 -11.34 -18.39 25.69
C ASP A 693 -12.08 -19.73 25.90
N ASP A 694 -11.47 -20.66 26.64
CA ASP A 694 -12.08 -21.95 27.02
C ASP A 694 -13.23 -21.75 28.02
N GLN A 695 -13.25 -20.67 28.79
CA GLN A 695 -14.38 -20.26 29.63
C GLN A 695 -15.47 -19.59 28.78
N VAL A 696 -15.11 -18.62 27.95
CA VAL A 696 -16.06 -17.92 27.04
C VAL A 696 -16.79 -18.90 26.11
N ARG A 697 -16.12 -19.95 25.62
CA ARG A 697 -16.75 -21.03 24.85
C ARG A 697 -17.79 -21.80 25.68
N ARG A 698 -17.44 -22.24 26.89
CA ARG A 698 -18.37 -22.95 27.79
C ARG A 698 -19.56 -22.08 28.19
N ASP A 699 -19.35 -20.78 28.41
CA ASP A 699 -20.42 -19.84 28.76
C ASP A 699 -21.38 -19.64 27.58
N ARG A 700 -20.89 -19.66 26.32
CA ARG A 700 -21.73 -19.65 25.12
C ARG A 700 -22.52 -20.95 24.95
N GLU A 701 -21.86 -22.10 25.08
CA GLU A 701 -22.51 -23.43 25.00
C GLU A 701 -23.62 -23.56 26.07
N ALA A 702 -23.36 -23.10 27.29
CA ALA A 702 -24.36 -23.06 28.37
C ALA A 702 -25.53 -22.11 28.06
N ALA A 703 -25.25 -20.92 27.51
CA ALA A 703 -26.30 -19.97 27.11
C ALA A 703 -27.16 -20.50 25.94
N GLU A 704 -26.57 -21.25 25.00
CA GLU A 704 -27.32 -21.89 23.91
C GLU A 704 -28.22 -23.02 24.45
N ALA A 705 -27.71 -23.87 25.34
CA ALA A 705 -28.48 -24.91 26.01
C ALA A 705 -29.65 -24.36 26.87
N GLU A 706 -29.41 -23.27 27.61
CA GLU A 706 -30.45 -22.55 28.37
C GLU A 706 -31.58 -22.06 27.45
N ARG A 707 -31.24 -21.41 26.34
CA ARG A 707 -32.22 -20.92 25.35
C ARG A 707 -33.02 -22.06 24.72
N GLU A 708 -32.36 -23.17 24.41
CA GLU A 708 -33.05 -24.35 23.88
C GLU A 708 -34.02 -24.95 24.93
N ARG A 709 -33.62 -24.99 26.21
CA ARG A 709 -34.49 -25.44 27.30
C ARG A 709 -35.75 -24.57 27.39
N ARG A 710 -35.61 -23.24 27.41
CA ARG A 710 -36.75 -22.29 27.46
C ARG A 710 -37.68 -22.44 26.26
N LEU A 711 -37.15 -22.62 25.04
CA LEU A 711 -37.96 -22.85 23.86
C LEU A 711 -38.70 -24.20 23.91
N ARG A 712 -38.08 -25.25 24.48
CA ARG A 712 -38.73 -26.55 24.74
C ARG A 712 -39.83 -26.45 25.81
N GLU A 713 -39.56 -25.78 26.92
CA GLU A 713 -40.53 -25.51 28.01
C GLU A 713 -41.79 -24.80 27.50
N LEU A 714 -41.63 -23.69 26.77
CA LEU A 714 -42.75 -22.95 26.16
C LEU A 714 -43.60 -23.83 25.24
N GLY A 715 -42.97 -24.69 24.43
CA GLY A 715 -43.69 -25.63 23.56
C GLY A 715 -44.46 -26.71 24.33
N ASN A 716 -43.88 -27.22 25.42
CA ASN A 716 -44.52 -28.22 26.27
C ASN A 716 -45.76 -27.63 26.97
N GLU A 717 -45.69 -26.40 27.48
CA GLU A 717 -46.83 -25.69 28.05
C GLU A 717 -47.97 -25.47 27.03
N VAL A 718 -47.63 -25.02 25.81
CA VAL A 718 -48.61 -24.82 24.73
C VAL A 718 -49.31 -26.14 24.36
N ASN A 719 -48.57 -27.24 24.32
CA ASN A 719 -49.13 -28.57 24.06
C ASN A 719 -50.03 -29.05 25.21
N GLN A 720 -49.64 -28.85 26.47
CA GLN A 720 -50.45 -29.19 27.66
C GLN A 720 -51.75 -28.38 27.70
N ARG A 721 -51.72 -27.08 27.37
CA ARG A 721 -52.93 -26.25 27.29
C ARG A 721 -53.87 -26.77 26.20
N ARG A 722 -53.37 -27.15 25.02
CA ARG A 722 -54.20 -27.73 23.94
C ARG A 722 -54.83 -29.08 24.29
N THR A 723 -54.16 -29.95 25.06
CA THR A 723 -54.77 -31.22 25.49
C THR A 723 -55.84 -30.98 26.56
N ALA A 724 -55.62 -30.05 27.49
CA ALA A 724 -56.63 -29.64 28.47
C ALA A 724 -57.89 -29.05 27.81
N THR A 725 -57.75 -28.12 26.86
CA THR A 725 -58.90 -27.52 26.15
C THR A 725 -59.67 -28.57 25.34
N LYS A 726 -59.00 -29.53 24.70
CA LYS A 726 -59.67 -30.67 24.04
C LYS A 726 -60.45 -31.56 25.02
N ALA A 727 -59.94 -31.77 26.23
CA ALA A 727 -60.62 -32.57 27.26
C ALA A 727 -61.90 -31.88 27.80
N GLN A 728 -61.88 -30.55 27.97
CA GLN A 728 -63.07 -29.78 28.35
C GLN A 728 -64.15 -29.78 27.26
N VAL A 729 -63.79 -29.62 25.99
CA VAL A 729 -64.77 -29.72 24.88
C VAL A 729 -65.36 -31.13 24.76
N GLY A 730 -64.58 -32.17 25.06
CA GLY A 730 -65.04 -33.56 25.09
C GLY A 730 -66.01 -33.90 26.24
N THR A 731 -66.05 -33.10 27.31
CA THR A 731 -66.91 -33.35 28.49
C THR A 731 -68.22 -32.56 28.48
N ALA A 732 -68.32 -31.48 27.71
CA ALA A 732 -69.55 -30.70 27.58
C ALA A 732 -70.60 -31.30 26.61
N ALA A 733 -70.24 -32.31 25.81
CA ALA A 733 -71.10 -32.90 24.78
C ALA A 733 -72.12 -33.94 25.30
N ALA A 734 -72.28 -34.08 26.63
CA ALA A 734 -73.00 -35.18 27.26
C ALA A 734 -74.19 -34.76 28.17
N THR A 735 -74.89 -33.66 27.85
CA THR A 735 -76.23 -33.42 28.44
C THR A 735 -77.18 -32.61 27.55
N SER A 736 -78.47 -33.01 27.59
CA SER A 736 -79.66 -32.22 27.24
C SER A 736 -79.96 -31.89 25.76
N ARG A 737 -80.74 -32.78 25.13
CA ARG A 737 -81.75 -32.42 24.12
C ARG A 737 -82.95 -31.73 24.79
N THR A 738 -83.62 -30.79 24.12
CA THR A 738 -85.10 -30.65 23.95
C THR A 738 -85.39 -29.50 22.96
N ALA A 739 -86.51 -29.52 22.22
CA ALA A 739 -86.80 -28.60 21.10
C ALA A 739 -88.20 -27.93 21.16
N VAL A 740 -88.31 -26.69 20.63
CA VAL A 740 -89.53 -25.90 20.29
C VAL A 740 -89.15 -24.89 19.16
N ILE A 741 -90.07 -24.14 18.53
CA ILE A 741 -90.86 -24.49 17.34
C ILE A 741 -91.68 -23.27 16.83
N LEU A 742 -91.56 -22.92 15.52
CA LEU A 742 -92.51 -22.13 14.67
C LEU A 742 -92.80 -20.62 15.01
N PRO A 743 -93.44 -19.76 14.14
CA PRO A 743 -94.00 -19.92 12.77
C PRO A 743 -93.56 -18.74 11.77
N PRO A 744 -94.26 -18.28 10.66
CA PRO A 744 -93.57 -17.94 9.38
C PRO A 744 -94.06 -16.71 8.48
N VAL A 745 -93.47 -16.53 7.27
CA VAL A 745 -93.88 -15.73 6.04
C VAL A 745 -94.13 -14.18 6.17
N PRO A 746 -94.26 -13.32 5.09
CA PRO A 746 -94.50 -13.55 3.64
C PRO A 746 -93.57 -12.79 2.63
N SER A 747 -93.97 -12.74 1.35
CA SER A 747 -93.11 -12.59 0.13
C SER A 747 -93.35 -11.34 -0.75
N ALA A 748 -92.31 -10.96 -1.53
CA ALA A 748 -92.32 -10.30 -2.87
C ALA A 748 -92.90 -8.85 -3.00
N PRO A 749 -92.42 -7.99 -3.96
CA PRO A 749 -92.55 -8.15 -5.43
C PRO A 749 -91.29 -7.77 -6.28
N PRO A 750 -91.30 -8.00 -7.62
CA PRO A 750 -90.21 -7.61 -8.56
C PRO A 750 -90.43 -6.18 -9.12
N PRO A 751 -89.53 -5.58 -9.95
CA PRO A 751 -89.64 -5.78 -11.43
C PRO A 751 -88.39 -5.50 -12.31
N VAL A 752 -88.61 -5.60 -13.63
CA VAL A 752 -87.92 -5.06 -14.85
C VAL A 752 -86.57 -5.62 -15.35
N THR A 753 -86.60 -5.99 -16.63
CA THR A 753 -85.49 -6.23 -17.56
C THR A 753 -85.02 -4.94 -18.26
N GLY A 754 -83.71 -4.82 -18.53
CA GLY A 754 -83.09 -3.77 -19.33
C GLY A 754 -81.72 -4.23 -19.88
N PRO A 755 -81.24 -3.73 -21.04
CA PRO A 755 -80.32 -4.50 -21.90
C PRO A 755 -78.82 -4.34 -21.63
N SER A 756 -78.07 -5.29 -22.22
CA SER A 756 -76.64 -5.57 -22.05
C SER A 756 -75.66 -4.44 -22.44
N VAL A 757 -74.52 -4.39 -21.72
CA VAL A 757 -73.28 -3.69 -22.10
C VAL A 757 -72.09 -4.67 -21.86
N PRO A 758 -71.00 -4.66 -22.66
CA PRO A 758 -69.96 -5.72 -22.64
C PRO A 758 -69.07 -5.74 -21.39
N PRO A 759 -68.30 -6.82 -21.15
CA PRO A 759 -67.60 -7.03 -19.88
C PRO A 759 -66.37 -6.13 -19.71
N ALA A 760 -66.25 -5.50 -18.54
CA ALA A 760 -64.98 -4.97 -18.04
C ALA A 760 -64.05 -6.13 -17.61
N PRO A 761 -62.71 -5.96 -17.70
CA PRO A 761 -61.76 -6.98 -17.26
C PRO A 761 -61.88 -7.25 -15.75
N PRO A 762 -61.50 -8.45 -15.27
CA PRO A 762 -61.71 -8.85 -13.88
C PRO A 762 -60.95 -7.93 -12.92
N ALA A 763 -61.71 -7.26 -12.04
CA ALA A 763 -61.13 -6.51 -10.94
C ALA A 763 -60.41 -7.47 -9.99
N VAL A 764 -59.13 -7.16 -9.70
CA VAL A 764 -58.37 -7.85 -8.64
C VAL A 764 -59.15 -7.71 -7.33
N PRO A 765 -59.37 -8.81 -6.57
CA PRO A 765 -60.13 -8.74 -5.33
C PRO A 765 -59.49 -7.74 -4.34
N PRO A 766 -60.30 -7.01 -3.55
CA PRO A 766 -59.77 -6.04 -2.62
C PRO A 766 -58.87 -6.73 -1.59
N ARG A 767 -57.69 -6.15 -1.36
CA ARG A 767 -56.71 -6.59 -0.37
C ARG A 767 -57.35 -6.58 1.02
N ARG A 768 -57.35 -7.73 1.70
CA ARG A 768 -57.96 -7.94 3.01
C ARG A 768 -56.96 -8.60 3.95
N LEU A 769 -57.08 -8.31 5.24
CA LEU A 769 -56.37 -9.07 6.28
C LEU A 769 -56.89 -10.51 6.34
N VAL A 770 -56.04 -11.44 6.79
CA VAL A 770 -56.42 -12.82 7.09
C VAL A 770 -57.46 -12.87 8.22
N ASP A 771 -58.41 -13.81 8.15
CA ASP A 771 -59.39 -14.10 9.20
C ASP A 771 -58.77 -15.09 10.21
N PRO A 772 -58.46 -14.69 11.46
CA PRO A 772 -57.86 -15.59 12.45
C PRO A 772 -58.72 -16.81 12.76
N GLY A 773 -60.04 -16.72 12.57
CA GLY A 773 -60.98 -17.83 12.75
C GLY A 773 -60.68 -18.99 11.80
N ARG A 774 -60.38 -18.68 10.54
CA ARG A 774 -60.16 -19.64 9.44
C ARG A 774 -58.75 -20.19 9.32
N LEU A 775 -57.81 -19.76 10.17
CA LEU A 775 -56.43 -20.25 10.16
C LEU A 775 -56.27 -21.53 10.99
N ARG A 776 -55.63 -22.56 10.45
CA ARG A 776 -55.21 -23.77 11.18
C ARG A 776 -53.69 -23.81 11.29
N LEU A 777 -53.17 -24.39 12.37
CA LEU A 777 -51.73 -24.63 12.53
C LEU A 777 -51.31 -25.84 11.67
N VAL A 778 -50.22 -25.68 10.91
CA VAL A 778 -49.63 -26.75 10.10
C VAL A 778 -48.95 -27.80 10.99
N ASP A 779 -48.18 -27.31 11.96
CA ASP A 779 -47.59 -28.11 13.03
C ASP A 779 -48.01 -27.48 14.37
N PRO A 780 -48.79 -28.19 15.21
CA PRO A 780 -49.12 -27.70 16.55
C PRO A 780 -47.90 -27.50 17.42
N SER A 781 -46.88 -28.34 17.31
CA SER A 781 -45.69 -28.24 18.15
C SER A 781 -44.85 -27.01 17.79
N GLY A 782 -44.70 -26.70 16.50
CA GLY A 782 -43.91 -25.57 16.01
C GLY A 782 -42.40 -25.84 16.06
N ILE A 783 -41.68 -25.33 15.06
CA ILE A 783 -40.31 -25.75 14.73
C ILE A 783 -39.31 -24.85 15.46
N ILE A 784 -38.35 -25.44 16.18
CA ILE A 784 -37.19 -24.73 16.73
C ILE A 784 -36.14 -24.60 15.60
N THR A 785 -35.74 -23.37 15.28
CA THR A 785 -34.74 -23.07 14.25
C THR A 785 -33.39 -22.74 14.92
N PRO A 786 -32.31 -23.51 14.68
CA PRO A 786 -30.99 -23.24 15.28
C PRO A 786 -30.35 -21.96 14.74
N PRO A 787 -29.43 -21.33 15.50
CA PRO A 787 -28.76 -20.10 15.07
C PRO A 787 -27.88 -20.36 13.84
N LYS A 788 -28.00 -19.50 12.81
CA LYS A 788 -27.11 -19.56 11.65
C LYS A 788 -25.85 -18.74 11.93
N SER A 789 -24.71 -19.43 12.07
CA SER A 789 -23.40 -18.78 12.29
C SER A 789 -23.09 -17.79 11.16
N SER A 790 -23.05 -16.51 11.50
CA SER A 790 -22.59 -15.46 10.60
C SER A 790 -21.07 -15.58 10.41
N VAL A 791 -20.65 -15.80 9.16
CA VAL A 791 -19.23 -15.99 8.78
C VAL A 791 -18.34 -14.92 9.43
N VAL A 792 -17.35 -15.37 10.20
CA VAL A 792 -16.30 -14.52 10.79
C VAL A 792 -15.48 -13.91 9.66
N GLY A 793 -15.74 -12.65 9.32
CA GLY A 793 -15.17 -12.06 8.11
C GLY A 793 -15.56 -10.61 7.84
N ALA A 794 -15.69 -9.76 8.86
CA ALA A 794 -15.85 -8.31 8.70
C ALA A 794 -14.81 -7.58 9.57
N PRO A 795 -13.90 -6.77 8.99
CA PRO A 795 -12.85 -6.10 9.76
C PRO A 795 -13.42 -4.97 10.63
N THR A 796 -12.95 -4.90 11.87
CA THR A 796 -13.20 -3.79 12.80
C THR A 796 -12.49 -2.52 12.31
N ALA A 797 -13.20 -1.70 11.55
CA ALA A 797 -12.71 -0.39 11.14
C ALA A 797 -12.64 0.56 12.36
N ARG A 798 -11.42 0.98 12.71
CA ARG A 798 -11.17 2.10 13.64
C ARG A 798 -11.67 3.42 13.02
N PRO A 799 -12.10 4.40 13.83
CA PRO A 799 -12.58 5.68 13.30
C PRO A 799 -11.45 6.44 12.61
N SER A 800 -11.63 6.76 11.33
CA SER A 800 -10.66 7.48 10.50
C SER A 800 -11.26 8.77 9.97
N GLY A 801 -10.67 9.89 10.39
CA GLY A 801 -10.52 11.17 9.68
C GLY A 801 -11.64 11.65 8.76
N TYR A 802 -12.27 12.77 9.15
CA TYR A 802 -12.97 13.66 8.22
C TYR A 802 -12.04 14.11 7.08
N THR A 803 -12.41 13.81 5.83
CA THR A 803 -11.96 14.55 4.64
C THR A 803 -13.15 14.86 3.74
N SER A 804 -13.22 16.12 3.31
CA SER A 804 -14.29 16.67 2.48
C SER A 804 -14.21 16.15 1.04
N GLY A 805 -15.34 15.69 0.50
CA GLY A 805 -15.47 15.29 -0.91
C GLY A 805 -16.91 15.44 -1.40
N THR A 806 -17.22 16.58 -2.00
CA THR A 806 -18.57 16.92 -2.48
C THR A 806 -19.01 16.08 -3.69
N SER A 807 -20.16 15.42 -3.58
CA SER A 807 -21.05 15.12 -4.71
C SER A 807 -22.43 15.69 -4.37
N GLY A 808 -22.97 16.53 -5.25
CA GLY A 808 -24.00 17.50 -4.89
C GLY A 808 -25.40 16.93 -4.72
N LEU A 809 -26.10 17.38 -3.68
CA LEU A 809 -27.56 17.40 -3.64
C LEU A 809 -28.08 18.43 -4.66
N PRO A 810 -29.09 18.13 -5.48
CA PRO A 810 -29.70 19.12 -6.37
C PRO A 810 -30.45 20.19 -5.55
N GLN A 811 -30.22 21.46 -5.85
CA GLN A 811 -30.96 22.57 -5.24
C GLN A 811 -32.41 22.65 -5.78
N PRO A 812 -33.38 23.10 -4.96
CA PRO A 812 -34.78 23.19 -5.35
C PRO A 812 -35.01 24.29 -6.40
N ARG A 813 -35.85 24.00 -7.40
CA ARG A 813 -36.34 25.02 -8.34
C ARG A 813 -37.50 25.78 -7.72
N ALA A 814 -37.47 27.11 -7.81
CA ALA A 814 -38.60 27.95 -7.46
C ALA A 814 -39.73 27.78 -8.49
N GLY A 815 -40.82 27.11 -8.08
CA GLY A 815 -42.01 26.89 -8.87
C GLY A 815 -43.00 26.04 -8.08
N SER A 816 -44.15 26.62 -7.75
CA SER A 816 -45.14 26.00 -6.86
C SER A 816 -45.78 24.75 -7.48
N ALA A 817 -45.19 23.58 -7.22
CA ALA A 817 -45.80 22.29 -7.52
C ALA A 817 -46.75 21.90 -6.39
N ILE A 818 -48.06 21.90 -6.67
CA ILE A 818 -49.10 21.47 -5.73
C ILE A 818 -48.90 19.98 -5.43
N PRO A 819 -48.80 19.55 -4.15
CA PRO A 819 -48.68 18.14 -3.83
C PRO A 819 -50.00 17.41 -4.17
N HIS A 820 -49.98 16.61 -5.24
CA HIS A 820 -51.11 15.75 -5.60
C HIS A 820 -51.30 14.67 -4.52
N GLN A 821 -52.30 14.88 -3.65
CA GLN A 821 -52.78 13.86 -2.72
C GLN A 821 -53.49 12.73 -3.50
N HIS A 822 -52.71 11.72 -3.89
CA HIS A 822 -53.23 10.40 -4.26
C HIS A 822 -52.63 9.32 -3.36
N THR A 823 -52.98 9.39 -2.07
CA THR A 823 -52.97 8.17 -1.24
C THR A 823 -54.24 7.39 -1.60
N PRO A 824 -54.15 6.18 -2.18
CA PRO A 824 -55.32 5.34 -2.37
C PRO A 824 -55.91 4.97 -0.98
N PRO A 825 -57.23 4.78 -0.85
CA PRO A 825 -57.83 4.41 0.42
C PRO A 825 -57.20 3.11 0.93
N ARG A 826 -56.65 3.16 2.15
CA ARG A 826 -56.16 1.95 2.82
C ARG A 826 -57.36 1.06 3.14
N PRO A 827 -57.36 -0.23 2.79
CA PRO A 827 -58.50 -1.12 3.05
C PRO A 827 -58.63 -1.53 4.53
N TYR A 828 -57.64 -1.21 5.37
CA TYR A 828 -57.62 -1.42 6.82
C TYR A 828 -56.60 -0.47 7.49
N THR A 829 -56.73 -0.30 8.80
CA THR A 829 -55.90 0.54 9.68
C THR A 829 -54.75 -0.26 10.32
N GLY A 830 -53.76 0.44 10.89
CA GLY A 830 -52.68 -0.20 11.65
C GLY A 830 -53.20 -0.95 12.88
N THR A 831 -54.15 -0.36 13.60
CA THR A 831 -54.80 -0.96 14.78
C THR A 831 -55.57 -2.25 14.44
N GLU A 832 -56.20 -2.32 13.27
CA GLU A 832 -56.83 -3.56 12.79
C GLU A 832 -55.79 -4.63 12.45
N GLN A 833 -54.68 -4.26 11.79
CA GLN A 833 -53.57 -5.18 11.51
C GLN A 833 -52.93 -5.73 12.80
N GLU A 834 -52.67 -4.86 13.78
CA GLU A 834 -52.14 -5.23 15.10
C GLU A 834 -53.13 -6.12 15.88
N LYS A 835 -54.45 -5.85 15.80
CA LYS A 835 -55.46 -6.70 16.43
C LYS A 835 -55.45 -8.12 15.86
N VAL A 836 -55.49 -8.23 14.52
CA VAL A 836 -55.39 -9.53 13.82
C VAL A 836 -54.09 -10.25 14.17
N ALA A 837 -52.97 -9.52 14.30
CA ALA A 837 -51.69 -10.10 14.71
C ALA A 837 -51.75 -10.71 16.13
N LEU A 838 -52.37 -10.03 17.11
CA LEU A 838 -52.51 -10.56 18.47
C LEU A 838 -53.41 -11.81 18.51
N ASP A 839 -54.50 -11.82 17.75
CA ASP A 839 -55.41 -12.98 17.66
C ASP A 839 -54.72 -14.19 17.01
N VAL A 840 -53.86 -13.96 16.00
CA VAL A 840 -52.99 -14.99 15.41
C VAL A 840 -51.96 -15.51 16.42
N VAL A 841 -51.35 -14.65 17.24
CA VAL A 841 -50.41 -15.05 18.30
C VAL A 841 -51.12 -15.86 19.39
N ARG A 842 -52.32 -15.47 19.83
CA ARG A 842 -53.16 -16.25 20.75
C ARG A 842 -53.45 -17.64 20.23
N LYS A 843 -53.80 -17.76 18.95
CA LYS A 843 -54.02 -19.06 18.28
C LYS A 843 -52.75 -19.92 18.22
N ALA A 844 -51.61 -19.30 17.88
CA ALA A 844 -50.31 -19.97 17.86
C ALA A 844 -49.84 -20.44 19.25
N LEU A 845 -50.16 -19.68 20.31
CA LEU A 845 -49.82 -20.00 21.70
C LEU A 845 -50.89 -20.78 22.47
N ALA A 846 -52.06 -21.06 21.90
CA ALA A 846 -53.22 -21.60 22.63
C ALA A 846 -53.53 -20.81 23.91
N ALA A 847 -53.68 -19.50 23.75
CA ALA A 847 -54.04 -18.55 24.79
C ALA A 847 -55.41 -17.93 24.49
N ASP A 848 -56.14 -17.57 25.54
CA ASP A 848 -57.34 -16.75 25.51
C ASP A 848 -57.01 -15.30 25.93
N ASP A 849 -58.05 -14.45 26.05
CA ASP A 849 -57.91 -13.05 26.45
C ASP A 849 -57.41 -12.88 27.90
N ASP A 850 -57.70 -13.85 28.79
CA ASP A 850 -57.29 -13.84 30.20
C ASP A 850 -55.83 -14.32 30.38
N TRP A 851 -55.42 -15.33 29.60
CA TRP A 851 -54.05 -15.86 29.66
C TRP A 851 -53.03 -14.93 28.99
N LEU A 852 -53.34 -14.34 27.83
CA LEU A 852 -52.47 -13.37 27.13
C LEU A 852 -53.17 -12.00 27.04
N ARG A 853 -52.91 -11.19 28.07
CA ARG A 853 -53.55 -9.89 28.30
C ARG A 853 -52.93 -8.82 27.41
N ASP A 854 -53.78 -8.07 26.72
CA ASP A 854 -53.42 -6.98 25.82
C ASP A 854 -53.00 -5.74 26.63
N LEU A 855 -51.78 -5.25 26.40
CA LEU A 855 -51.20 -4.09 27.08
C LEU A 855 -51.18 -2.83 26.20
N ARG A 856 -51.54 -2.91 24.91
CA ARG A 856 -51.36 -1.81 23.93
C ARG A 856 -52.13 -0.53 24.24
N ALA A 857 -53.19 -0.64 25.04
CA ALA A 857 -53.92 0.53 25.55
C ALA A 857 -53.13 1.34 26.60
N GLN A 858 -52.06 0.79 27.16
CA GLN A 858 -51.26 1.38 28.24
C GLN A 858 -49.89 1.83 27.71
N ARG A 859 -49.64 3.14 27.72
CA ARG A 859 -48.38 3.71 27.20
C ARG A 859 -47.23 3.49 28.18
N GLY A 860 -46.06 3.13 27.65
CA GLY A 860 -44.79 3.11 28.39
C GLY A 860 -44.42 1.78 29.07
N LEU A 861 -45.19 0.71 28.88
CA LEU A 861 -44.89 -0.59 29.50
C LEU A 861 -43.73 -1.35 28.83
N GLY A 862 -43.46 -1.08 27.55
CA GLY A 862 -42.39 -1.71 26.78
C GLY A 862 -42.68 -3.13 26.29
N ALA A 863 -43.95 -3.52 26.24
CA ALA A 863 -44.43 -4.77 25.66
C ALA A 863 -45.91 -4.61 25.24
N ASP A 864 -46.30 -5.24 24.14
CA ASP A 864 -47.69 -5.26 23.64
C ASP A 864 -48.62 -6.22 24.41
N ALA A 865 -48.09 -7.29 25.00
CA ALA A 865 -48.86 -8.24 25.79
C ALA A 865 -48.05 -8.84 26.94
N VAL A 866 -48.74 -9.37 27.94
CA VAL A 866 -48.15 -10.12 29.07
C VAL A 866 -48.98 -11.36 29.36
N ASP A 867 -48.33 -12.47 29.69
CA ASP A 867 -49.04 -13.68 30.11
C ASP A 867 -49.26 -13.77 31.64
N ALA A 868 -50.01 -14.76 32.09
CA ALA A 868 -50.25 -14.98 33.52
C ALA A 868 -49.00 -15.36 34.34
N LEU A 869 -47.89 -15.72 33.69
CA LEU A 869 -46.58 -15.94 34.33
C LEU A 869 -45.70 -14.67 34.33
N SER A 870 -46.28 -13.52 33.97
CA SER A 870 -45.59 -12.23 33.83
C SER A 870 -44.50 -12.19 32.75
N ARG A 871 -44.58 -13.09 31.76
CA ARG A 871 -43.68 -13.09 30.59
C ARG A 871 -44.15 -12.05 29.59
N PHE A 872 -43.23 -11.22 29.10
CA PHE A 872 -43.54 -10.07 28.25
C PHE A 872 -43.39 -10.42 26.77
N TYR A 873 -44.37 -10.00 25.95
CA TYR A 873 -44.43 -10.26 24.52
C TYR A 873 -44.55 -8.95 23.74
N GLU A 874 -43.61 -8.72 22.82
CA GLU A 874 -43.56 -7.54 21.95
C GLU A 874 -43.85 -7.95 20.51
N LEU A 875 -44.88 -7.39 19.86
CA LEU A 875 -45.44 -7.88 18.60
C LEU A 875 -45.12 -6.95 17.43
N LYS A 876 -44.26 -7.39 16.50
CA LYS A 876 -44.03 -6.68 15.23
C LYS A 876 -44.81 -7.34 14.10
N ALA A 877 -45.89 -6.68 13.69
CA ALA A 877 -46.84 -7.16 12.70
C ALA A 877 -46.51 -6.71 11.27
N TYR A 878 -46.43 -7.65 10.33
CA TYR A 878 -46.11 -7.43 8.93
C TYR A 878 -47.15 -8.08 8.01
N LYS A 879 -47.59 -7.30 7.02
CA LYS A 879 -48.53 -7.74 5.97
C LYS A 879 -47.89 -8.70 4.95
N ASP A 880 -46.61 -8.48 4.65
CA ASP A 880 -45.79 -9.23 3.69
C ASP A 880 -44.97 -10.33 4.40
N ALA A 881 -43.99 -10.91 3.71
CA ALA A 881 -43.06 -11.90 4.26
C ALA A 881 -42.14 -11.35 5.38
N GLU A 882 -41.59 -12.27 6.18
CA GLU A 882 -40.79 -11.96 7.37
C GLU A 882 -39.54 -11.08 7.09
N PRO A 883 -39.44 -9.88 7.72
CA PRO A 883 -38.29 -9.01 7.59
C PRO A 883 -37.12 -9.46 8.48
N ASP A 884 -35.88 -9.17 8.06
CA ASP A 884 -34.68 -9.43 8.87
C ASP A 884 -34.37 -8.30 9.89
N THR A 885 -35.17 -7.24 9.88
CA THR A 885 -34.89 -6.00 10.59
C THR A 885 -36.18 -5.40 11.13
N VAL A 886 -36.18 -5.05 12.41
CA VAL A 886 -37.29 -4.41 13.11
C VAL A 886 -36.79 -3.20 13.89
N LEU A 887 -37.72 -2.33 14.31
CA LEU A 887 -37.44 -1.20 15.19
C LEU A 887 -38.06 -1.48 16.57
N LEU A 888 -37.29 -1.29 17.63
CA LEU A 888 -37.79 -1.25 19.00
C LEU A 888 -37.88 0.20 19.48
N THR A 889 -38.92 0.56 20.22
CA THR A 889 -38.95 1.84 20.94
C THR A 889 -38.00 1.81 22.15
N PRO A 890 -37.63 2.97 22.74
CA PRO A 890 -36.77 2.99 23.93
C PRO A 890 -37.35 2.19 25.11
N ALA A 891 -38.67 2.18 25.30
CA ALA A 891 -39.33 1.43 26.36
C ALA A 891 -39.26 -0.10 26.12
N GLU A 892 -39.43 -0.55 24.89
CA GLU A 892 -39.29 -1.96 24.50
C GLU A 892 -37.85 -2.45 24.68
N PHE A 893 -36.88 -1.64 24.23
CA PHE A 893 -35.46 -1.96 24.40
C PHE A 893 -35.06 -2.01 25.88
N GLN A 894 -35.56 -1.08 26.71
CA GLN A 894 -35.34 -1.10 28.16
C GLN A 894 -35.98 -2.34 28.81
N ARG A 895 -37.24 -2.66 28.50
CA ARG A 895 -37.92 -3.87 29.00
C ARG A 895 -37.16 -5.16 28.63
N ALA A 896 -36.66 -5.24 27.40
CA ALA A 896 -35.86 -6.37 26.90
C ALA A 896 -34.44 -6.46 27.49
N ALA A 897 -33.95 -5.39 28.14
CA ALA A 897 -32.68 -5.36 28.86
C ALA A 897 -32.83 -5.67 30.35
N GLU A 898 -33.99 -5.34 30.94
CA GLU A 898 -34.30 -5.54 32.36
C GLU A 898 -34.90 -6.91 32.67
N SER A 899 -35.48 -7.61 31.68
CA SER A 899 -36.20 -8.86 31.87
C SER A 899 -35.66 -10.01 31.01
N ASP A 900 -35.23 -11.09 31.66
CA ASP A 900 -34.85 -12.34 31.01
C ASP A 900 -36.04 -13.11 30.41
N ASP A 901 -37.26 -12.76 30.80
CA ASP A 901 -38.53 -13.36 30.34
C ASP A 901 -39.24 -12.48 29.29
N PHE A 902 -38.44 -11.84 28.44
CA PHE A 902 -38.90 -11.04 27.31
C PHE A 902 -38.81 -11.81 25.98
N PHE A 903 -39.91 -11.79 25.23
CA PHE A 903 -40.06 -12.45 23.94
C PHE A 903 -40.40 -11.45 22.83
N LEU A 904 -39.55 -11.37 21.81
CA LEU A 904 -39.87 -10.65 20.58
C LEU A 904 -40.65 -11.59 19.65
N VAL A 905 -41.84 -11.15 19.25
CA VAL A 905 -42.78 -11.91 18.41
C VAL A 905 -42.94 -11.24 17.06
N ILE A 906 -42.57 -11.94 16.00
CA ILE A 906 -42.72 -11.46 14.62
C ILE A 906 -43.90 -12.18 13.98
N VAL A 907 -44.88 -11.42 13.51
CA VAL A 907 -46.07 -11.95 12.84
C VAL A 907 -46.03 -11.48 11.39
N SER A 908 -45.98 -12.40 10.43
CA SER A 908 -45.86 -12.09 9.00
C SER A 908 -46.92 -12.79 8.15
N GLY A 909 -47.14 -12.30 6.93
CA GLY A 909 -48.16 -12.83 6.00
C GLY A 909 -49.60 -12.42 6.31
N LEU A 910 -49.82 -11.32 7.05
CA LEU A 910 -51.16 -10.92 7.50
C LEU A 910 -52.11 -10.44 6.38
N GLU A 911 -51.62 -10.15 5.17
CA GLU A 911 -52.45 -9.80 4.02
C GLU A 911 -52.75 -11.05 3.16
N ALA A 912 -54.04 -11.33 2.97
CA ALA A 912 -54.51 -12.58 2.40
C ALA A 912 -54.00 -12.79 0.96
N GLY A 913 -53.26 -13.89 0.74
CA GLY A 913 -52.74 -14.28 -0.57
C GLY A 913 -51.35 -13.76 -0.93
N ILE A 914 -50.66 -13.02 -0.03
CA ILE A 914 -49.29 -12.53 -0.29
C ILE A 914 -48.21 -13.51 0.17
N ALA A 915 -48.32 -14.04 1.39
CA ALA A 915 -47.33 -14.94 2.00
C ALA A 915 -48.02 -15.91 2.99
N PRO A 916 -47.43 -17.07 3.32
CA PRO A 916 -47.94 -17.90 4.41
C PRO A 916 -47.90 -17.14 5.75
N VAL A 917 -48.93 -17.36 6.58
CA VAL A 917 -49.01 -16.71 7.90
C VAL A 917 -48.05 -17.42 8.85
N SER A 918 -47.15 -16.67 9.48
CA SER A 918 -46.21 -17.25 10.44
C SER A 918 -45.97 -16.38 11.66
N VAL A 919 -45.75 -17.05 12.79
CA VAL A 919 -45.41 -16.45 14.09
C VAL A 919 -44.05 -16.98 14.52
N ARG A 920 -43.04 -16.11 14.57
CA ARG A 920 -41.72 -16.42 15.14
C ARG A 920 -41.61 -15.82 16.53
N ILE A 921 -41.12 -16.61 17.49
CA ILE A 921 -40.89 -16.20 18.88
C ILE A 921 -39.39 -16.29 19.19
N ILE A 922 -38.78 -15.17 19.57
CA ILE A 922 -37.36 -15.03 19.89
C ILE A 922 -37.20 -14.66 21.39
N PRO A 923 -36.63 -15.54 22.23
CA PRO A 923 -36.33 -15.24 23.63
C PRO A 923 -35.06 -14.40 23.75
N GLN A 924 -34.97 -13.53 24.77
CA GLN A 924 -33.78 -12.72 25.07
C GLN A 924 -33.18 -12.03 23.81
N PRO A 925 -33.98 -11.26 23.04
CA PRO A 925 -33.61 -10.78 21.71
C PRO A 925 -32.30 -9.97 21.69
N LEU A 926 -32.00 -9.19 22.74
CA LEU A 926 -30.81 -8.36 22.81
C LEU A 926 -29.49 -9.16 22.90
N GLN A 927 -29.56 -10.43 23.33
CA GLN A 927 -28.40 -11.33 23.37
C GLN A 927 -28.15 -12.08 22.05
N GLN A 928 -29.10 -12.02 21.10
CA GLN A 928 -29.09 -12.77 19.85
C GLN A 928 -29.02 -11.89 18.61
N LEU A 929 -29.53 -10.65 18.69
CA LEU A 929 -29.75 -9.78 17.55
C LEU A 929 -28.82 -8.56 17.60
N THR A 930 -28.35 -8.12 16.44
CA THR A 930 -27.46 -6.94 16.36
C THR A 930 -28.29 -5.67 16.51
N CYS A 931 -28.02 -4.92 17.57
CA CYS A 931 -28.68 -3.64 17.87
C CYS A 931 -27.83 -2.46 17.38
N ARG A 932 -28.46 -1.50 16.70
CA ARG A 932 -27.84 -0.22 16.29
C ARG A 932 -28.57 0.96 16.92
N PRO A 933 -27.88 1.88 17.60
CA PRO A 933 -28.51 3.04 18.22
C PRO A 933 -29.03 4.01 17.15
N SER A 934 -30.31 4.36 17.25
CA SER A 934 -30.97 5.46 16.53
C SER A 934 -32.10 6.01 17.41
N SER A 935 -32.93 6.93 16.92
CA SER A 935 -34.12 7.43 17.66
C SER A 935 -35.12 6.33 18.03
N SER A 936 -35.09 5.21 17.32
CA SER A 936 -35.63 3.91 17.71
C SER A 936 -34.51 2.86 17.55
N VAL A 937 -34.40 1.85 18.42
CA VAL A 937 -33.29 0.88 18.31
C VAL A 937 -33.54 -0.06 17.14
N THR A 938 -32.66 -0.03 16.14
CA THR A 938 -32.76 -0.91 14.98
C THR A 938 -32.14 -2.26 15.32
N VAL A 939 -32.94 -3.32 15.20
CA VAL A 939 -32.56 -4.69 15.57
C VAL A 939 -32.55 -5.56 14.31
N THR A 940 -31.41 -6.18 14.01
CA THR A 940 -31.17 -6.95 12.77
C THR A 940 -30.71 -8.38 13.03
N GLY A 941 -31.12 -9.32 12.16
CA GLY A 941 -30.73 -10.74 12.21
C GLY A 941 -31.89 -11.70 12.56
N ILE A 942 -33.14 -11.21 12.50
CA ILE A 942 -34.36 -11.90 12.92
C ILE A 942 -34.47 -13.32 12.34
N ARG A 943 -34.14 -13.50 11.06
CA ARG A 943 -34.31 -14.80 10.37
C ARG A 943 -33.23 -15.82 10.71
N GLY A 944 -32.14 -15.39 11.33
CA GLY A 944 -31.02 -16.23 11.76
C GLY A 944 -31.00 -16.56 13.26
N ALA A 945 -31.94 -16.01 14.04
CA ALA A 945 -31.97 -16.14 15.50
C ALA A 945 -32.55 -17.47 16.00
N HIS A 946 -32.07 -17.96 17.14
CA HIS A 946 -32.57 -19.16 17.78
C HIS A 946 -33.99 -18.91 18.30
N SER A 947 -34.97 -19.57 17.70
CA SER A 947 -36.38 -19.18 17.80
C SER A 947 -37.34 -20.34 17.50
N ARG A 948 -38.57 -20.23 17.99
CA ARG A 948 -39.67 -21.17 17.68
C ARG A 948 -40.62 -20.54 16.66
N VAL A 949 -40.94 -21.26 15.60
CA VAL A 949 -41.76 -20.79 14.48
C VAL A 949 -43.02 -21.64 14.34
N TYR A 950 -44.18 -20.99 14.36
CA TYR A 950 -45.47 -21.59 14.03
C TYR A 950 -45.91 -21.15 12.63
N GLN A 951 -46.32 -22.10 11.79
CA GLN A 951 -46.87 -21.86 10.46
C GLN A 951 -48.39 -22.08 10.50
N LEU A 952 -49.14 -21.18 9.86
CA LEU A 952 -50.59 -21.23 9.79
C LEU A 952 -51.08 -21.17 8.33
N GLU A 953 -52.02 -22.05 8.01
CA GLU A 953 -52.70 -22.15 6.71
C GLU A 953 -54.16 -21.75 6.83
N ALA A 954 -54.76 -21.19 5.79
CA ALA A 954 -56.20 -21.04 5.71
C ALA A 954 -56.88 -22.40 5.44
N GLU A 955 -57.97 -22.68 6.15
CA GLU A 955 -58.89 -23.76 5.79
C GLU A 955 -59.52 -23.48 4.41
N ARG A 956 -59.64 -24.53 3.59
CA ARG A 956 -60.18 -24.48 2.22
C ARG A 956 -61.69 -24.72 2.20
#